data_AF-Q17YL9-F1
#
_entry.id   AF-Q17YL9-F1
#
_cell.length_a   1.000
_cell.length_b   1.000
_cell.length_c   1.000
_cell.angle_alpha   90.00
_cell.angle_beta   90.00
_cell.angle_gamma   90.00
#
_symmetry.space_group_name_H-M   'P 1'
#
loop_
_entity.id
_entity.type
_entity.pdbx_description
1 polymer ?
#
loop_
_entity_poly.entity_id
_entity_poly.type
_entity_poly.pdbx_seq_one_letter_code
_entity_poly.pdbx_strand_id
1 'polypeptide(L)'
;MWGNKDYGLEHILKRREEQAIGKGLNEAEAKEYALSIVKSIPEVLEKGAKGTDHLGRVFVDYGNKRVGLNNEWKNEKLENHWVVSSYKLYDTEKQALRSTPQAITKEKAFNSLNSIEPDPTQKPLTSQEDLLKKPENLNETPQVTQNLSPLEQAQAEKRAKLEQEALASEQDFLRAKERETKRKEALKRKLEHERGNAGNIESQTHIEVGEDIPAKILAEHPKSRVRLNEKEIYDLNYAIVNAKDLKPSFTTGGTQKRTDMNEEQIESIAKNFDPKKIFGSGGFEDLPIILHDGQVIAGNHRIFGMLHFTPKSRYIYDKAIKEYYHIDLKPDELLVRVPHERLNNTEINNLAAASNQGRFNSESDHALAVLSRYEAPLKALEKKLNADSVYSLKRIVAKNLNFDKASHPNVTDSNLALLMYNMPRTKTQGIELLNRWHKEFSNDIKSYEKVKKMFTDNAGSFHNLIFDMNFPQVSLNAYLSDIMDRVFANLKKYPTTSEGLKDLSEKFYQTRSLEMFEKSDQRTSDISEILGSAFARFARLDDPSKALFEALKSDNIKKGLKEFRIADETKDIFDPNSKEFKDIDIYDFTNYLLMANREANENNPIINRLIKAVKGMQKEHDGLKVAKEGTIEEVKKRSFEVIEDKEAFLKGLKGIKPTPLPKEIDTDSFLNALNGVKNKENFIKHLESKPDSKHRLALLHLVEPTLKEPDITLIFKDQGKEVKKEHIKAFQSDPKTIYYFLVTQDKDSKLLTGLKVKPIYIKAEIDKADIIHSFIPQGRTLKE
;
A
#
# COMPACT_ATOMS: atom_id res chain seq x y z
N MET A 1 22.72 -10.94 -20.15
CA MET A 1 22.40 -9.82 -21.07
C MET A 1 20.97 -10.00 -21.55
N TRP A 2 20.02 -9.22 -21.02
CA TRP A 2 18.72 -9.07 -21.67
C TRP A 2 18.97 -8.27 -22.96
N GLY A 3 18.71 -8.87 -24.11
CA GLY A 3 18.75 -8.17 -25.40
C GLY A 3 17.54 -7.24 -25.55
N ASN A 4 17.40 -6.56 -26.68
CA ASN A 4 16.19 -5.80 -26.97
C ASN A 4 15.17 -6.69 -27.74
N LYS A 5 14.00 -6.13 -28.06
CA LYS A 5 12.96 -6.80 -28.88
C LYS A 5 13.40 -7.32 -30.25
N ASP A 6 14.52 -6.84 -30.80
CA ASP A 6 15.01 -7.14 -32.15
C ASP A 6 16.16 -8.18 -32.14
N TYR A 7 16.87 -8.39 -31.02
CA TYR A 7 17.97 -9.36 -30.89
C TYR A 7 18.28 -9.76 -29.43
N GLY A 8 18.83 -10.95 -29.22
CA GLY A 8 19.20 -11.48 -27.89
C GLY A 8 18.05 -12.21 -27.18
N LEU A 9 18.13 -12.37 -25.86
CA LEU A 9 17.24 -13.26 -25.09
C LEU A 9 15.76 -12.87 -25.16
N GLU A 10 15.45 -11.57 -25.13
CA GLU A 10 14.08 -11.05 -25.24
C GLU A 10 13.45 -11.41 -26.60
N HIS A 11 14.21 -11.22 -27.67
CA HIS A 11 13.77 -11.60 -29.02
C HIS A 11 13.53 -13.12 -29.14
N ILE A 12 14.41 -13.94 -28.55
CA ILE A 12 14.27 -15.40 -28.55
C ILE A 12 12.96 -15.79 -27.84
N LEU A 13 12.68 -15.21 -26.68
CA LEU A 13 11.45 -15.45 -25.92
C LEU A 13 10.21 -15.12 -26.75
N LYS A 14 10.17 -13.89 -27.31
CA LYS A 14 9.04 -13.42 -28.10
C LYS A 14 8.77 -14.32 -29.33
N ARG A 15 9.83 -14.79 -30.01
CA ARG A 15 9.68 -15.70 -31.15
C ARG A 15 9.18 -17.09 -30.78
N ARG A 16 9.57 -17.61 -29.61
CA ARG A 16 9.08 -18.92 -29.14
C ARG A 16 7.63 -18.86 -28.67
N GLU A 17 7.24 -17.72 -28.11
CA GLU A 17 5.85 -17.43 -27.78
C GLU A 17 4.99 -17.35 -29.05
N GLU A 18 5.39 -16.55 -30.05
CA GLU A 18 4.69 -16.47 -31.35
C GLU A 18 4.58 -17.85 -32.03
N GLN A 19 5.64 -18.67 -31.96
CA GLN A 19 5.64 -20.04 -32.52
C GLN A 19 4.66 -20.97 -31.80
N ALA A 20 4.57 -20.88 -30.47
CA ALA A 20 3.65 -21.69 -29.67
C ALA A 20 2.20 -21.27 -29.92
N ILE A 21 1.93 -19.96 -30.01
CA ILE A 21 0.61 -19.44 -30.37
C ILE A 21 0.20 -19.91 -31.78
N GLY A 22 1.13 -19.87 -32.75
CA GLY A 22 0.88 -20.39 -34.10
C GLY A 22 0.60 -21.90 -34.17
N LYS A 23 0.91 -22.65 -33.10
CA LYS A 23 0.60 -24.07 -32.93
C LYS A 23 -0.68 -24.32 -32.10
N GLY A 24 -1.43 -23.27 -31.76
CA GLY A 24 -2.71 -23.36 -31.07
C GLY A 24 -2.64 -23.26 -29.54
N LEU A 25 -1.48 -22.96 -28.95
CA LEU A 25 -1.36 -22.72 -27.50
C LEU A 25 -1.95 -21.36 -27.14
N ASN A 26 -2.56 -21.26 -25.95
CA ASN A 26 -2.98 -19.96 -25.45
C ASN A 26 -1.79 -19.11 -24.98
N GLU A 27 -2.00 -17.82 -24.77
CA GLU A 27 -0.92 -16.86 -24.46
C GLU A 27 -0.15 -17.22 -23.18
N ALA A 28 -0.81 -17.79 -22.17
CA ALA A 28 -0.16 -18.19 -20.93
C ALA A 28 0.74 -19.43 -21.13
N GLU A 29 0.23 -20.43 -21.85
CA GLU A 29 0.98 -21.65 -22.19
C GLU A 29 2.16 -21.36 -23.13
N ALA A 30 1.98 -20.42 -24.07
CA ALA A 30 3.05 -19.98 -24.97
C ALA A 30 4.19 -19.28 -24.23
N LYS A 31 3.87 -18.47 -23.21
CA LYS A 31 4.87 -17.84 -22.33
C LYS A 31 5.61 -18.85 -21.48
N GLU A 32 4.91 -19.83 -20.90
CA GLU A 32 5.54 -20.92 -20.15
C GLU A 32 6.46 -21.78 -21.03
N TYR A 33 6.03 -22.08 -22.26
CA TYR A 33 6.85 -22.75 -23.25
C TYR A 33 8.13 -21.95 -23.56
N ALA A 34 8.02 -20.66 -23.87
CA ALA A 34 9.19 -19.81 -24.14
C ALA A 34 10.16 -19.76 -22.94
N LEU A 35 9.64 -19.67 -21.71
CA LEU A 35 10.42 -19.69 -20.47
C LEU A 35 11.12 -21.03 -20.23
N SER A 36 10.48 -22.16 -20.53
CA SER A 36 11.10 -23.49 -20.37
C SER A 36 12.31 -23.67 -21.31
N ILE A 37 12.24 -23.12 -22.53
CA ILE A 37 13.36 -23.09 -23.46
C ILE A 37 14.53 -22.29 -22.92
N VAL A 38 14.29 -21.09 -22.37
CA VAL A 38 15.37 -20.26 -21.81
C VAL A 38 16.01 -20.91 -20.59
N LYS A 39 15.22 -21.57 -19.74
CA LYS A 39 15.72 -22.31 -18.57
C LYS A 39 16.65 -23.47 -18.95
N SER A 40 16.60 -23.96 -20.19
CA SER A 40 17.48 -25.02 -20.67
C SER A 40 18.84 -24.55 -21.18
N ILE A 41 19.01 -23.24 -21.42
CA ILE A 41 20.27 -22.68 -21.97
C ILE A 41 21.47 -22.88 -21.02
N PRO A 42 21.36 -22.64 -19.70
CA PRO A 42 22.48 -22.88 -18.79
C PRO A 42 22.98 -24.32 -18.83
N GLU A 43 22.07 -25.29 -18.88
CA GLU A 43 22.43 -26.71 -18.98
C GLU A 43 23.17 -27.02 -20.28
N VAL A 44 22.72 -26.48 -21.42
CA VAL A 44 23.40 -26.65 -22.70
C VAL A 44 24.80 -26.05 -22.67
N LEU A 45 24.99 -24.89 -22.03
CA LEU A 45 26.29 -24.24 -21.92
C LEU A 45 27.24 -24.96 -20.96
N GLU A 46 26.72 -25.58 -19.91
CA GLU A 46 27.50 -26.27 -18.89
C GLU A 46 27.91 -27.69 -19.32
N LYS A 47 26.99 -28.42 -19.98
CA LYS A 47 27.18 -29.84 -20.32
C LYS A 47 27.45 -30.09 -21.80
N GLY A 48 27.29 -29.08 -22.65
CA GLY A 48 27.38 -29.22 -24.10
C GLY A 48 28.79 -29.15 -24.67
N ALA A 49 28.95 -29.69 -25.88
CA ALA A 49 30.19 -29.65 -26.63
C ALA A 49 30.27 -28.36 -27.44
N LYS A 50 31.35 -27.59 -27.25
CA LYS A 50 31.65 -26.40 -28.05
C LYS A 50 32.01 -26.79 -29.48
N GLY A 51 31.46 -26.06 -30.45
CA GLY A 51 31.83 -26.14 -31.85
C GLY A 51 32.01 -24.76 -32.47
N THR A 52 32.67 -24.73 -33.61
CA THR A 52 32.77 -23.55 -34.46
C THR A 52 32.35 -23.96 -35.85
N ASP A 53 31.45 -23.21 -36.49
CA ASP A 53 31.07 -23.52 -37.86
C ASP A 53 32.10 -22.95 -38.86
N HIS A 54 31.92 -23.30 -40.13
CA HIS A 54 32.77 -22.87 -41.24
C HIS A 54 32.79 -21.33 -41.45
N LEU A 55 31.94 -20.57 -40.76
CA LEU A 55 31.89 -19.11 -40.77
C LEU A 55 32.54 -18.49 -39.51
N GLY A 56 33.20 -19.29 -38.68
CA GLY A 56 33.87 -18.82 -37.47
C GLY A 56 32.94 -18.57 -36.28
N ARG A 57 31.65 -18.94 -36.39
CA ARG A 57 30.67 -18.69 -35.32
C ARG A 57 30.72 -19.79 -34.27
N VAL A 58 30.77 -19.38 -33.01
CA VAL A 58 30.87 -20.29 -31.88
C VAL A 58 29.48 -20.76 -31.45
N PHE A 59 29.34 -22.05 -31.18
CA PHE A 59 28.11 -22.63 -30.63
C PHE A 59 28.43 -23.71 -29.59
N VAL A 60 27.41 -24.11 -28.83
CA VAL A 60 27.46 -25.21 -27.86
C VAL A 60 26.28 -26.14 -28.10
N ASP A 61 26.57 -27.43 -28.29
CA ASP A 61 25.58 -28.47 -28.56
C ASP A 61 25.41 -29.41 -27.36
N TYR A 62 24.16 -29.65 -26.96
CA TYR A 62 23.85 -30.63 -25.93
C TYR A 62 22.54 -31.35 -26.26
N GLY A 63 22.62 -32.66 -26.50
CA GLY A 63 21.49 -33.46 -26.96
C GLY A 63 20.95 -32.96 -28.30
N ASN A 64 19.65 -32.65 -28.34
CA ASN A 64 18.99 -32.08 -29.52
C ASN A 64 18.94 -30.54 -29.52
N LYS A 65 19.77 -29.87 -28.70
CA LYS A 65 19.75 -28.42 -28.50
C LYS A 65 21.08 -27.80 -28.91
N ARG A 66 21.04 -26.63 -29.58
CA ARG A 66 22.20 -25.82 -29.94
C ARG A 66 22.03 -24.38 -29.47
N VAL A 67 23.04 -23.85 -28.78
CA VAL A 67 23.14 -22.44 -28.36
C VAL A 67 24.25 -21.76 -29.16
N GLY A 68 23.95 -20.70 -29.90
CA GLY A 68 24.95 -19.87 -30.59
C GLY A 68 25.48 -18.77 -29.68
N LEU A 69 26.79 -18.51 -29.75
CA LEU A 69 27.51 -17.51 -28.97
C LEU A 69 28.21 -16.51 -29.89
N ASN A 70 28.18 -15.24 -29.51
CA ASN A 70 28.89 -14.16 -30.21
C ASN A 70 29.68 -13.32 -29.19
N ASN A 71 30.92 -12.97 -29.52
CA ASN A 71 31.79 -12.10 -28.73
C ASN A 71 31.87 -10.67 -29.30
N GLU A 72 31.00 -10.32 -30.25
CA GLU A 72 30.89 -8.98 -30.82
C GLU A 72 29.44 -8.47 -30.69
N TRP A 73 29.29 -7.18 -30.41
CA TRP A 73 27.99 -6.50 -30.27
C TRP A 73 28.06 -5.14 -30.97
N LYS A 74 27.23 -4.91 -31.99
CA LYS A 74 27.25 -3.67 -32.81
C LYS A 74 28.66 -3.31 -33.37
N ASN A 75 29.42 -4.32 -33.81
CA ASN A 75 30.81 -4.20 -34.28
C ASN A 75 31.84 -3.78 -33.21
N GLU A 76 31.48 -3.80 -31.94
CA GLU A 76 32.42 -3.66 -30.83
C GLU A 76 32.72 -5.05 -30.23
N LYS A 77 34.01 -5.33 -29.99
CA LYS A 77 34.46 -6.59 -29.40
C LYS A 77 34.15 -6.59 -27.91
N LEU A 78 33.41 -7.60 -27.46
CA LEU A 78 33.08 -7.78 -26.05
C LEU A 78 34.30 -8.39 -25.35
N GLU A 79 35.10 -7.55 -24.70
CA GLU A 79 36.28 -8.00 -23.95
C GLU A 79 35.87 -9.00 -22.86
N ASN A 80 36.27 -10.27 -23.04
CA ASN A 80 36.01 -11.40 -22.13
C ASN A 80 34.53 -11.78 -21.89
N HIS A 81 33.60 -11.34 -22.75
CA HIS A 81 32.17 -11.68 -22.61
C HIS A 81 31.60 -12.28 -23.90
N TRP A 82 30.76 -13.31 -23.76
CA TRP A 82 29.99 -13.92 -24.84
C TRP A 82 28.49 -13.68 -24.64
N VAL A 83 27.80 -13.37 -25.73
CA VAL A 83 26.34 -13.19 -25.75
C VAL A 83 25.69 -14.35 -26.48
N VAL A 84 24.60 -14.88 -25.91
CA VAL A 84 23.76 -15.87 -26.59
C VAL A 84 23.04 -15.18 -27.75
N SER A 85 23.38 -15.59 -28.97
CA SER A 85 22.89 -15.01 -30.21
C SER A 85 21.78 -15.84 -30.85
N SER A 86 21.69 -17.15 -30.55
CA SER A 86 20.65 -18.03 -31.09
C SER A 86 20.42 -19.29 -30.24
N TYR A 87 19.25 -19.91 -30.42
CA TYR A 87 18.90 -21.20 -29.84
C TYR A 87 18.11 -22.05 -30.84
N LYS A 88 18.51 -23.30 -31.08
CA LYS A 88 17.86 -24.26 -31.99
C LYS A 88 17.60 -25.61 -31.32
N LEU A 89 16.46 -26.22 -31.68
CA LEU A 89 16.08 -27.60 -31.36
C LEU A 89 16.10 -28.42 -32.65
N TYR A 90 16.74 -29.58 -32.62
CA TYR A 90 16.80 -30.53 -33.73
C TYR A 90 15.85 -31.70 -33.49
N ASP A 91 15.37 -32.27 -34.58
CA ASP A 91 14.56 -33.48 -34.55
C ASP A 91 15.46 -34.72 -34.56
N THR A 92 15.26 -35.62 -33.61
CA THR A 92 16.16 -36.74 -33.33
C THR A 92 16.10 -37.86 -34.37
N GLU A 93 15.07 -37.91 -35.23
CA GLU A 93 14.92 -38.95 -36.26
C GLU A 93 15.70 -38.70 -37.56
N LYS A 94 16.28 -37.51 -37.76
CA LYS A 94 17.06 -37.17 -38.98
C LYS A 94 18.53 -36.89 -38.70
N GLN A 95 19.17 -37.71 -37.87
CA GLN A 95 20.63 -37.65 -37.62
C GLN A 95 21.52 -37.95 -38.86
N ALA A 96 20.96 -38.27 -40.02
CA ALA A 96 21.69 -38.82 -41.16
C ALA A 96 22.11 -37.83 -42.27
N LEU A 97 21.79 -36.54 -42.22
CA LEU A 97 22.18 -35.59 -43.28
C LEU A 97 22.93 -34.38 -42.73
N ARG A 98 24.24 -34.55 -42.52
CA ARG A 98 25.18 -33.41 -42.52
C ARG A 98 25.30 -32.90 -43.96
N SER A 99 24.85 -31.68 -44.21
CA SER A 99 25.20 -30.94 -45.43
C SER A 99 25.64 -29.53 -45.08
N THR A 100 26.88 -29.21 -45.44
CA THR A 100 27.49 -27.86 -45.50
C THR A 100 27.16 -27.20 -46.87
N PRO A 101 27.60 -25.97 -47.20
CA PRO A 101 26.82 -24.73 -47.06
C PRO A 101 26.65 -23.93 -48.37
N GLN A 102 25.44 -23.42 -48.66
CA GLN A 102 25.16 -22.32 -49.62
C GLN A 102 23.87 -21.64 -49.13
N ALA A 103 23.69 -20.32 -49.00
CA ALA A 103 24.47 -19.12 -49.28
C ALA A 103 24.07 -18.02 -48.26
N ILE A 104 24.87 -16.96 -48.12
CA ILE A 104 24.44 -15.53 -48.13
C ILE A 104 25.73 -14.68 -48.17
N THR A 105 25.86 -13.96 -49.26
CA THR A 105 26.93 -13.01 -49.62
C THR A 105 26.75 -11.65 -48.94
N LYS A 106 27.82 -10.86 -49.00
CA LYS A 106 27.98 -9.47 -48.53
C LYS A 106 26.83 -8.52 -48.98
N GLU A 107 26.64 -7.48 -48.16
CA GLU A 107 25.84 -6.26 -48.38
C GLU A 107 24.33 -6.31 -48.05
N LYS A 108 23.99 -6.05 -46.78
CA LYS A 108 23.02 -5.02 -46.31
C LYS A 108 22.72 -5.22 -44.83
N ALA A 109 22.48 -4.10 -44.14
CA ALA A 109 21.95 -4.11 -42.78
C ALA A 109 20.57 -4.79 -42.73
N PHE A 110 20.37 -5.60 -41.69
CA PHE A 110 19.13 -6.27 -41.21
C PHE A 110 18.64 -7.60 -41.84
N ASN A 111 18.31 -8.51 -40.90
CA ASN A 111 17.31 -9.62 -40.91
C ASN A 111 17.59 -10.95 -41.64
N SER A 112 17.66 -12.04 -40.85
CA SER A 112 17.06 -13.37 -41.10
C SER A 112 17.16 -14.21 -39.81
N LEU A 113 16.15 -14.74 -39.11
CA LEU A 113 14.74 -15.11 -39.39
C LEU A 113 14.53 -15.99 -40.62
N ASN A 114 14.34 -17.31 -40.39
CA ASN A 114 13.29 -18.17 -40.97
C ASN A 114 13.50 -19.66 -40.61
N SER A 115 12.50 -20.26 -39.96
CA SER A 115 11.82 -21.40 -40.57
C SER A 115 10.34 -20.99 -40.61
N ILE A 116 9.92 -20.54 -41.79
CA ILE A 116 8.55 -20.28 -42.18
C ILE A 116 8.33 -21.25 -43.34
N GLU A 117 8.02 -22.51 -43.04
CA GLU A 117 7.30 -23.39 -43.96
C GLU A 117 6.44 -24.33 -43.08
N PRO A 118 5.12 -24.40 -43.30
CA PRO A 118 4.33 -25.49 -42.75
C PRO A 118 4.72 -26.77 -43.48
N ASP A 119 5.16 -27.79 -42.74
CA ASP A 119 5.50 -29.09 -43.33
C ASP A 119 4.25 -29.71 -43.96
N PRO A 120 4.22 -29.99 -45.29
CA PRO A 120 3.06 -30.53 -45.96
C PRO A 120 3.07 -32.06 -45.88
N THR A 121 2.73 -32.65 -44.73
CA THR A 121 2.16 -34.02 -44.71
C THR A 121 1.39 -34.29 -43.40
N GLN A 122 0.10 -34.60 -43.55
CA GLN A 122 -0.93 -34.73 -42.51
C GLN A 122 -0.81 -35.99 -41.63
N LYS A 123 -1.21 -35.86 -40.35
CA LYS A 123 -2.42 -36.53 -39.80
C LYS A 123 -2.97 -35.82 -38.55
N PRO A 124 -4.30 -35.83 -38.29
CA PRO A 124 -4.93 -35.16 -37.15
C PRO A 124 -4.79 -35.96 -35.84
N LEU A 125 -4.74 -35.25 -34.70
CA LEU A 125 -4.89 -35.84 -33.37
C LEU A 125 -6.34 -36.32 -33.15
N THR A 126 -6.64 -37.52 -33.60
CA THR A 126 -7.74 -38.35 -33.08
C THR A 126 -7.33 -39.80 -33.25
N SER A 127 -6.60 -40.34 -32.28
CA SER A 127 -6.65 -41.75 -31.86
C SER A 127 -5.56 -42.01 -30.82
N GLN A 128 -5.95 -41.99 -29.55
CA GLN A 128 -5.56 -42.96 -28.52
C GLN A 128 -6.24 -42.56 -27.21
N GLU A 129 -7.54 -42.87 -27.16
CA GLU A 129 -8.36 -42.86 -25.95
C GLU A 129 -8.45 -44.27 -25.33
N ASP A 130 -7.73 -45.25 -25.86
CA ASP A 130 -7.70 -46.61 -25.31
C ASP A 130 -6.31 -46.91 -24.78
N LEU A 131 -6.19 -47.00 -23.45
CA LEU A 131 -5.48 -48.03 -22.67
C LEU A 131 -5.31 -47.60 -21.20
N LEU A 132 -6.43 -47.20 -20.58
CA LEU A 132 -6.64 -47.31 -19.14
C LEU A 132 -7.23 -48.70 -18.86
N LYS A 133 -6.39 -49.71 -18.63
CA LYS A 133 -6.81 -50.95 -17.94
C LYS A 133 -5.76 -51.41 -16.94
N LYS A 134 -6.17 -51.32 -15.67
CA LYS A 134 -5.63 -52.03 -14.50
C LYS A 134 -5.59 -53.54 -14.75
N PRO A 135 -4.66 -54.28 -14.13
CA PRO A 135 -5.07 -55.51 -13.46
C PRO A 135 -4.62 -55.55 -12.00
N GLU A 136 -5.56 -55.95 -11.16
CA GLU A 136 -5.35 -56.36 -9.77
C GLU A 136 -4.86 -57.82 -9.71
N ASN A 137 -3.82 -58.04 -8.90
CA ASN A 137 -3.59 -59.16 -7.98
C ASN A 137 -3.75 -60.63 -8.43
N LEU A 138 -2.68 -61.42 -8.30
CA LEU A 138 -2.58 -62.51 -7.30
C LEU A 138 -1.20 -63.21 -7.32
N ASN A 139 -0.81 -63.63 -6.12
CA ASN A 139 0.39 -64.34 -5.67
C ASN A 139 0.92 -65.47 -6.58
N GLU A 140 2.26 -65.59 -6.63
CA GLU A 140 3.00 -66.77 -6.15
C GLU A 140 4.52 -66.56 -6.29
N THR A 141 5.27 -66.71 -5.20
CA THR A 141 6.74 -66.82 -5.19
C THR A 141 7.18 -68.16 -5.77
N PRO A 142 8.28 -68.19 -6.54
CA PRO A 142 9.45 -68.87 -6.02
C PRO A 142 10.75 -68.06 -6.18
N GLN A 143 11.60 -68.21 -5.16
CA GLN A 143 12.98 -67.78 -5.13
C GLN A 143 13.77 -68.31 -6.34
N VAL A 144 14.33 -67.41 -7.13
CA VAL A 144 15.59 -67.67 -7.84
C VAL A 144 16.54 -66.54 -7.50
N THR A 145 17.42 -66.79 -6.55
CA THR A 145 18.64 -66.02 -6.31
C THR A 145 19.49 -66.05 -7.58
N GLN A 146 19.37 -65.02 -8.42
CA GLN A 146 20.43 -64.65 -9.35
C GLN A 146 21.41 -63.78 -8.57
N ASN A 147 22.60 -64.34 -8.32
CA ASN A 147 23.76 -63.59 -7.83
C ASN A 147 24.09 -62.50 -8.86
N LEU A 148 23.49 -61.32 -8.70
CA LEU A 148 23.88 -60.10 -9.38
C LEU A 148 25.34 -59.80 -9.01
N SER A 149 26.14 -59.44 -10.00
CA SER A 149 27.53 -59.06 -9.75
C SER A 149 27.60 -57.85 -8.81
N PRO A 150 28.67 -57.66 -8.02
CA PRO A 150 28.82 -56.51 -7.13
C PRO A 150 28.61 -55.15 -7.82
N LEU A 151 28.87 -55.09 -9.12
CA LEU A 151 28.66 -53.90 -9.94
C LEU A 151 27.17 -53.64 -10.22
N GLU A 152 26.38 -54.68 -10.45
CA GLU A 152 24.94 -54.57 -10.69
C GLU A 152 24.18 -54.25 -9.40
N GLN A 153 24.61 -54.80 -8.25
CA GLN A 153 24.08 -54.39 -6.93
C GLN A 153 24.42 -52.93 -6.63
N ALA A 154 25.66 -52.49 -6.85
CA ALA A 154 26.05 -51.10 -6.65
C ALA A 154 25.30 -50.14 -7.58
N GLN A 155 24.98 -50.56 -8.81
CA GLN A 155 24.18 -49.79 -9.75
C GLN A 155 22.70 -49.75 -9.35
N ALA A 156 22.14 -50.86 -8.85
CA ALA A 156 20.77 -50.91 -8.35
C ALA A 156 20.60 -50.05 -7.07
N GLU A 157 21.54 -50.12 -6.13
CA GLU A 157 21.54 -49.29 -4.92
C GLU A 157 21.73 -47.80 -5.25
N LYS A 158 22.61 -47.47 -6.19
CA LYS A 158 22.80 -46.09 -6.64
C LYS A 158 21.56 -45.54 -7.34
N ARG A 159 20.85 -46.37 -8.13
CA ARG A 159 19.57 -46.00 -8.75
C ARG A 159 18.47 -45.82 -7.70
N ALA A 160 18.32 -46.75 -6.76
CA ALA A 160 17.35 -46.65 -5.68
C ALA A 160 17.60 -45.42 -4.79
N LYS A 161 18.87 -45.09 -4.52
CA LYS A 161 19.24 -43.88 -3.76
C LYS A 161 18.96 -42.60 -4.55
N LEU A 162 19.26 -42.56 -5.84
CA LEU A 162 18.94 -41.42 -6.71
C LEU A 162 17.43 -41.24 -6.87
N GLU A 163 16.67 -42.34 -6.92
CA GLU A 163 15.21 -42.33 -7.01
C GLU A 163 14.58 -41.87 -5.69
N GLN A 164 15.12 -42.27 -4.54
CA GLN A 164 14.73 -41.73 -3.23
C GLN A 164 15.08 -40.24 -3.06
N GLU A 165 16.26 -39.81 -3.50
CA GLU A 165 16.66 -38.40 -3.48
C GLU A 165 15.81 -37.56 -4.44
N ALA A 166 15.44 -38.09 -5.61
CA ALA A 166 14.52 -37.45 -6.54
C ALA A 166 13.10 -37.34 -5.96
N LEU A 167 12.59 -38.41 -5.34
CA LEU A 167 11.27 -38.41 -4.71
C LEU A 167 11.21 -37.45 -3.50
N ALA A 168 12.27 -37.38 -2.70
CA ALA A 168 12.40 -36.43 -1.60
C ALA A 168 12.49 -34.99 -2.11
N SER A 169 13.28 -34.72 -3.14
CA SER A 169 13.40 -33.40 -3.76
C SER A 169 12.10 -32.96 -4.45
N GLU A 170 11.34 -33.88 -5.03
CA GLU A 170 10.04 -33.61 -5.64
C GLU A 170 8.98 -33.30 -4.56
N GLN A 171 8.96 -34.06 -3.46
CA GLN A 171 8.11 -33.76 -2.32
C GLN A 171 8.45 -32.41 -1.66
N ASP A 172 9.74 -32.08 -1.53
CA ASP A 172 10.17 -30.79 -0.99
C ASP A 172 9.82 -29.63 -1.94
N PHE A 173 9.91 -29.84 -3.25
CA PHE A 173 9.46 -28.87 -4.24
C PHE A 173 7.94 -28.66 -4.21
N LEU A 174 7.15 -29.74 -4.08
CA LEU A 174 5.70 -29.66 -3.94
C LEU A 174 5.28 -28.96 -2.64
N ARG A 175 5.93 -29.26 -1.51
CA ARG A 175 5.74 -28.53 -0.25
C ARG A 175 6.13 -27.06 -0.38
N ALA A 176 7.22 -26.74 -1.05
CA ALA A 176 7.63 -25.34 -1.29
C ALA A 176 6.62 -24.57 -2.15
N LYS A 177 6.08 -25.22 -3.19
CA LYS A 177 5.03 -24.65 -4.05
C LYS A 177 3.71 -24.45 -3.29
N GLU A 178 3.33 -25.41 -2.45
CA GLU A 178 2.14 -25.30 -1.59
C GLU A 178 2.30 -24.22 -0.50
N ARG A 179 3.50 -24.05 0.06
CA ARG A 179 3.84 -22.94 0.96
C ARG A 179 3.74 -21.59 0.25
N GLU A 180 4.21 -21.50 -0.99
CA GLU A 180 4.15 -20.26 -1.77
C GLU A 180 2.69 -19.88 -2.09
N THR A 181 1.83 -20.84 -2.45
CA THR A 181 0.41 -20.59 -2.69
C THR A 181 -0.33 -20.18 -1.42
N LYS A 182 -0.12 -20.90 -0.31
CA LYS A 182 -0.67 -20.51 1.01
C LYS A 182 -0.21 -19.12 1.45
N ARG A 183 1.05 -18.75 1.18
CA ARG A 183 1.59 -17.41 1.45
C ARG A 183 0.91 -16.32 0.59
N LYS A 184 0.69 -16.58 -0.70
CA LYS A 184 0.00 -15.65 -1.61
C LYS A 184 -1.47 -15.49 -1.24
N GLU A 185 -2.15 -16.56 -0.84
CA GLU A 185 -3.54 -16.53 -0.39
C GLU A 185 -3.69 -15.82 0.96
N ALA A 186 -2.78 -16.05 1.91
CA ALA A 186 -2.74 -15.31 3.17
C ALA A 186 -2.49 -13.81 2.96
N LEU A 187 -1.59 -13.45 2.04
CA LEU A 187 -1.33 -12.05 1.66
C LEU A 187 -2.55 -11.39 1.00
N LYS A 188 -3.29 -12.13 0.16
CA LYS A 188 -4.52 -11.64 -0.47
C LYS A 188 -5.63 -11.42 0.55
N ARG A 189 -5.83 -12.36 1.48
CA ARG A 189 -6.79 -12.21 2.59
C ARG A 189 -6.41 -11.07 3.55
N LYS A 190 -5.12 -10.84 3.78
CA LYS A 190 -4.59 -9.67 4.51
C LYS A 190 -4.97 -8.37 3.83
N LEU A 191 -4.71 -8.25 2.52
CA LEU A 191 -5.09 -7.07 1.73
C LEU A 191 -6.61 -6.83 1.74
N GLU A 192 -7.43 -7.88 1.74
CA GLU A 192 -8.90 -7.78 1.79
C GLU A 192 -9.40 -7.38 3.19
N HIS A 193 -8.81 -7.92 4.27
CA HIS A 193 -9.14 -7.56 5.66
C HIS A 193 -8.67 -6.13 6.04
N GLU A 194 -7.49 -5.73 5.59
CA GLU A 194 -6.93 -4.38 5.81
C GLU A 194 -7.66 -3.31 4.96
N ARG A 195 -8.18 -3.67 3.78
CA ARG A 195 -9.06 -2.80 2.99
C ARG A 195 -10.43 -2.60 3.63
N GLY A 196 -10.97 -3.61 4.33
CA GLY A 196 -12.22 -3.53 5.08
C GLY A 196 -12.11 -2.75 6.40
N ASN A 197 -10.91 -2.66 6.97
CA ASN A 197 -10.62 -1.99 8.25
C ASN A 197 -9.90 -0.63 8.09
N ALA A 198 -9.85 -0.09 6.87
CA ALA A 198 -9.21 1.19 6.54
C ALA A 198 -9.95 2.37 7.21
N GLY A 199 -9.69 2.55 8.50
CA GLY A 199 -10.33 3.54 9.37
C GLY A 199 -10.03 3.31 10.86
N ASN A 200 -9.71 2.07 11.26
CA ASN A 200 -9.35 1.72 12.62
C ASN A 200 -7.87 1.32 12.71
N ILE A 201 -7.19 1.81 13.74
CA ILE A 201 -5.83 1.39 14.11
C ILE A 201 -5.89 -0.12 14.45
N GLU A 202 -4.81 -0.89 14.31
CA GLU A 202 -4.80 -2.30 14.76
C GLU A 202 -5.10 -2.48 16.26
N SER A 203 -5.03 -1.41 17.08
CA SER A 203 -5.52 -1.37 18.46
C SER A 203 -7.05 -1.23 18.57
N GLN A 204 -7.71 -0.92 17.46
CA GLN A 204 -9.15 -0.74 17.25
C GLN A 204 -9.73 -1.82 16.30
N THR A 205 -8.93 -2.80 15.84
CA THR A 205 -9.50 -3.99 15.17
C THR A 205 -10.36 -4.70 16.20
N HIS A 206 -11.66 -4.80 15.89
CA HIS A 206 -12.60 -5.52 16.74
C HIS A 206 -12.18 -7.00 16.78
N ILE A 207 -11.85 -7.49 17.97
CA ILE A 207 -11.63 -8.91 18.20
C ILE A 207 -12.95 -9.45 18.72
N GLU A 208 -13.59 -10.32 17.95
CA GLU A 208 -14.75 -11.08 18.43
C GLU A 208 -14.25 -12.10 19.45
N VAL A 209 -14.58 -11.88 20.72
CA VAL A 209 -14.32 -12.83 21.80
C VAL A 209 -15.55 -13.72 21.92
N GLY A 210 -15.36 -15.03 21.77
CA GLY A 210 -16.42 -16.02 21.83
C GLY A 210 -16.80 -16.42 23.26
N GLU A 211 -17.58 -17.50 23.37
CA GLU A 211 -17.94 -18.08 24.66
C GLU A 211 -16.75 -18.77 25.34
N ASP A 212 -16.80 -18.80 26.66
CA ASP A 212 -15.76 -19.39 27.49
C ASP A 212 -15.59 -20.88 27.26
N ILE A 213 -14.34 -21.32 27.18
CA ILE A 213 -14.02 -22.73 27.20
C ILE A 213 -13.96 -23.26 28.64
N PRO A 214 -14.23 -24.56 28.87
CA PRO A 214 -13.98 -25.17 30.16
C PRO A 214 -12.51 -25.05 30.57
N ALA A 215 -12.25 -24.35 31.67
CA ALA A 215 -10.90 -24.14 32.20
C ALA A 215 -10.87 -24.33 33.72
N LYS A 216 -9.96 -25.19 34.20
CA LYS A 216 -9.69 -25.33 35.63
C LYS A 216 -8.62 -24.32 36.04
N ILE A 217 -9.05 -23.19 36.60
CA ILE A 217 -8.17 -22.15 37.12
C ILE A 217 -7.48 -22.64 38.40
N LEU A 218 -6.15 -22.52 38.46
CA LEU A 218 -5.34 -22.93 39.59
C LEU A 218 -5.10 -21.73 40.52
N ALA A 219 -6.12 -21.37 41.30
CA ALA A 219 -6.09 -20.17 42.15
C ALA A 219 -5.03 -20.21 43.27
N GLU A 220 -4.59 -21.41 43.66
CA GLU A 220 -3.57 -21.62 44.70
C GLU A 220 -2.14 -21.40 44.17
N HIS A 221 -1.94 -21.34 42.85
CA HIS A 221 -0.64 -21.04 42.26
C HIS A 221 -0.41 -19.52 42.18
N PRO A 222 0.83 -19.04 42.45
CA PRO A 222 1.15 -17.63 42.27
C PRO A 222 0.86 -17.18 40.85
N LYS A 223 0.19 -16.03 40.69
CA LYS A 223 -0.13 -15.47 39.37
C LYS A 223 1.15 -15.18 38.60
N SER A 224 1.18 -15.56 37.34
CA SER A 224 2.19 -15.11 36.39
C SER A 224 1.90 -13.65 36.02
N ARG A 225 2.92 -12.91 35.55
CA ARG A 225 2.75 -11.54 35.07
C ARG A 225 3.39 -11.32 33.72
N VAL A 226 2.73 -10.57 32.86
CA VAL A 226 3.34 -9.96 31.68
C VAL A 226 3.30 -8.45 31.80
N ARG A 227 4.43 -7.82 31.48
CA ARG A 227 4.61 -6.38 31.59
C ARG A 227 4.76 -5.80 30.18
N LEU A 228 3.80 -4.98 29.77
CA LEU A 228 3.92 -4.15 28.56
C LEU A 228 4.75 -2.89 28.88
N ASN A 229 4.45 -2.28 30.03
CA ASN A 229 5.17 -1.17 30.65
C ASN A 229 4.86 -1.16 32.17
N GLU A 230 5.35 -0.16 32.89
CA GLU A 230 5.20 -0.12 34.36
C GLU A 230 3.76 0.10 34.86
N LYS A 231 2.82 0.55 34.00
CA LYS A 231 1.40 0.74 34.34
C LYS A 231 0.51 -0.39 33.82
N GLU A 232 0.89 -1.00 32.72
CA GLU A 232 0.18 -2.09 32.06
C GLU A 232 0.85 -3.43 32.40
N ILE A 233 0.56 -3.89 33.61
CA ILE A 233 0.97 -5.20 34.13
C ILE A 233 -0.28 -6.08 34.16
N TYR A 234 -0.26 -7.17 33.41
CA TYR A 234 -1.37 -8.11 33.36
C TYR A 234 -1.02 -9.32 34.21
N ASP A 235 -1.83 -9.51 35.25
CA ASP A 235 -1.84 -10.71 36.06
C ASP A 235 -2.50 -11.85 35.26
N LEU A 236 -1.87 -13.02 35.26
CA LEU A 236 -2.32 -14.21 34.54
C LEU A 236 -2.44 -15.38 35.51
N ASN A 237 -3.59 -16.05 35.50
CA ASN A 237 -3.79 -17.29 36.23
C ASN A 237 -3.25 -18.48 35.42
N TYR A 238 -2.66 -19.47 36.08
CA TYR A 238 -2.44 -20.77 35.46
C TYR A 238 -3.77 -21.52 35.35
N ALA A 239 -4.01 -22.16 34.20
CA ALA A 239 -5.23 -22.87 33.91
C ALA A 239 -4.96 -24.18 33.17
N ILE A 240 -5.69 -25.24 33.54
CA ILE A 240 -5.72 -26.50 32.80
C ILE A 240 -6.92 -26.46 31.87
N VAL A 241 -6.67 -26.70 30.58
CA VAL A 241 -7.69 -26.70 29.52
C VAL A 241 -7.54 -27.94 28.64
N ASN A 242 -8.61 -28.37 27.98
CA ASN A 242 -8.46 -29.43 26.97
C ASN A 242 -7.76 -28.88 25.73
N ALA A 243 -6.87 -29.68 25.17
CA ALA A 243 -6.11 -29.38 23.95
C ALA A 243 -7.04 -29.00 22.78
N LYS A 244 -8.17 -29.69 22.62
CA LYS A 244 -9.14 -29.45 21.54
C LYS A 244 -9.84 -28.09 21.60
N ASP A 245 -9.89 -27.47 22.78
CA ASP A 245 -10.61 -26.21 23.01
C ASP A 245 -9.72 -24.99 22.71
N LEU A 246 -8.42 -25.20 22.50
CA LEU A 246 -7.45 -24.18 22.14
C LEU A 246 -7.54 -23.83 20.65
N LYS A 247 -7.53 -22.53 20.36
CA LYS A 247 -7.70 -21.97 19.01
C LYS A 247 -6.46 -21.17 18.59
N PRO A 248 -5.32 -21.83 18.28
CA PRO A 248 -4.17 -21.13 17.72
C PRO A 248 -4.51 -20.60 16.33
N SER A 249 -4.09 -19.37 16.03
CA SER A 249 -4.33 -18.72 14.74
C SER A 249 -3.00 -18.33 14.09
N PHE A 250 -2.91 -18.58 12.78
CA PHE A 250 -1.79 -18.16 11.91
C PHE A 250 -2.23 -17.21 10.79
N THR A 251 -3.52 -16.85 10.78
CA THR A 251 -4.08 -15.87 9.84
C THR A 251 -4.11 -14.50 10.50
N THR A 252 -3.68 -13.46 9.79
CA THR A 252 -3.75 -12.07 10.25
C THR A 252 -5.20 -11.64 10.50
N GLY A 253 -5.47 -11.09 11.68
CA GLY A 253 -6.81 -10.74 12.17
C GLY A 253 -7.07 -11.36 13.56
N GLY A 254 -7.71 -10.61 14.46
CA GLY A 254 -7.93 -11.06 15.85
C GLY A 254 -6.67 -10.95 16.73
N THR A 255 -6.37 -11.98 17.50
CA THR A 255 -5.22 -12.05 18.44
C THR A 255 -3.86 -12.36 17.77
N GLN A 256 -3.83 -12.71 16.48
CA GLN A 256 -2.59 -13.02 15.76
C GLN A 256 -2.05 -11.78 15.02
N LYS A 257 -0.83 -11.37 15.38
CA LYS A 257 -0.16 -10.17 14.82
C LYS A 257 1.06 -10.49 13.94
N ARG A 258 1.37 -11.77 13.69
CA ARG A 258 2.44 -12.21 12.77
C ARG A 258 1.89 -12.65 11.42
N THR A 259 2.62 -12.39 10.34
CA THR A 259 2.32 -12.85 8.98
C THR A 259 2.96 -14.18 8.60
N ASP A 260 4.06 -14.57 9.26
CA ASP A 260 4.85 -15.74 8.87
C ASP A 260 4.80 -16.84 9.95
N MET A 261 4.40 -18.05 9.53
CA MET A 261 4.46 -19.27 10.33
C MET A 261 5.86 -19.88 10.24
N ASN A 262 6.53 -20.04 11.38
CA ASN A 262 7.82 -20.74 11.46
C ASN A 262 7.59 -22.25 11.63
N GLU A 263 7.56 -22.96 10.50
CA GLU A 263 7.33 -24.42 10.47
C GLU A 263 8.43 -25.20 11.18
N GLU A 264 9.70 -24.79 11.06
CA GLU A 264 10.82 -25.46 11.73
C GLU A 264 10.69 -25.37 13.25
N GLN A 265 10.27 -24.20 13.76
CA GLN A 265 10.03 -24.01 15.19
C GLN A 265 8.87 -24.86 15.68
N ILE A 266 7.77 -24.93 14.92
CA ILE A 266 6.61 -25.79 15.24
C ILE A 266 7.03 -27.25 15.26
N GLU A 267 7.75 -27.70 14.24
CA GLU A 267 8.21 -29.08 14.13
C GLU A 267 9.19 -29.44 15.24
N SER A 268 10.09 -28.51 15.59
CA SER A 268 10.99 -28.67 16.73
C SER A 268 10.22 -28.82 18.04
N ILE A 269 9.16 -28.04 18.28
CA ILE A 269 8.33 -28.15 19.49
C ILE A 269 7.58 -29.48 19.49
N ALA A 270 6.98 -29.87 18.37
CA ALA A 270 6.19 -31.10 18.23
C ALA A 270 7.04 -32.37 18.43
N LYS A 271 8.24 -32.42 17.83
CA LYS A 271 9.09 -33.63 17.79
C LYS A 271 10.21 -33.65 18.84
N ASN A 272 10.72 -32.48 19.21
CA ASN A 272 11.90 -32.32 20.08
C ASN A 272 11.65 -31.27 21.17
N PHE A 273 10.55 -31.43 21.91
CA PHE A 273 10.18 -30.50 22.98
C PHE A 273 11.29 -30.35 24.03
N ASP A 274 11.68 -29.11 24.31
CA ASP A 274 12.68 -28.76 25.32
C ASP A 274 12.04 -27.91 26.43
N PRO A 275 11.82 -28.48 27.63
CA PRO A 275 11.25 -27.80 28.78
C PRO A 275 11.98 -26.49 29.15
N LYS A 276 13.30 -26.42 28.96
CA LYS A 276 14.11 -25.25 29.38
C LYS A 276 13.85 -24.01 28.54
N LYS A 277 13.27 -24.17 27.35
CA LYS A 277 12.92 -23.06 26.46
C LYS A 277 11.59 -22.39 26.79
N ILE A 278 10.80 -23.00 27.69
CA ILE A 278 9.45 -22.54 28.01
C ILE A 278 9.32 -22.33 29.52
N PHE A 279 9.68 -23.31 30.35
CA PHE A 279 9.45 -23.20 31.78
C PHE A 279 10.54 -22.35 32.45
N GLY A 280 10.11 -21.41 33.30
CA GLY A 280 11.01 -20.53 34.06
C GLY A 280 11.59 -19.36 33.26
N SER A 281 11.18 -19.19 31.99
CA SER A 281 11.63 -18.08 31.13
C SER A 281 10.99 -16.73 31.50
N GLY A 282 9.80 -16.77 32.13
CA GLY A 282 9.02 -15.60 32.50
C GLY A 282 8.44 -14.81 31.32
N GLY A 283 7.59 -13.82 31.61
CA GLY A 283 7.04 -12.91 30.60
C GLY A 283 6.31 -13.63 29.46
N PHE A 284 6.52 -13.18 28.22
CA PHE A 284 5.91 -13.80 27.03
C PHE A 284 6.57 -15.14 26.61
N GLU A 285 7.73 -15.47 27.17
CA GLU A 285 8.52 -16.68 26.87
C GLU A 285 8.08 -17.93 27.63
N ASP A 286 7.38 -17.71 28.73
CA ASP A 286 6.76 -18.78 29.51
C ASP A 286 5.53 -19.38 28.79
N LEU A 287 4.81 -20.29 29.46
CA LEU A 287 3.60 -20.97 28.98
C LEU A 287 2.68 -20.07 28.12
N PRO A 288 2.03 -20.60 27.07
CA PRO A 288 1.18 -19.79 26.20
C PRO A 288 0.10 -19.01 26.94
N ILE A 289 -0.23 -17.82 26.43
CA ILE A 289 -1.28 -16.95 26.98
C ILE A 289 -2.49 -17.01 26.06
N ILE A 290 -3.66 -17.32 26.62
CA ILE A 290 -4.92 -17.43 25.87
C ILE A 290 -5.99 -16.52 26.46
N LEU A 291 -6.98 -16.15 25.65
CA LEU A 291 -8.26 -15.63 26.10
C LEU A 291 -9.11 -16.77 26.70
N HIS A 292 -10.13 -16.37 27.46
CA HIS A 292 -11.05 -17.31 28.11
C HIS A 292 -11.87 -18.17 27.12
N ASP A 293 -11.96 -17.77 25.85
CA ASP A 293 -12.64 -18.49 24.79
C ASP A 293 -11.71 -19.45 24.00
N GLY A 294 -10.46 -19.60 24.44
CA GLY A 294 -9.45 -20.47 23.83
C GLY A 294 -8.59 -19.81 22.76
N GLN A 295 -8.87 -18.57 22.34
CA GLN A 295 -8.01 -17.85 21.37
C GLN A 295 -6.64 -17.55 21.96
N VAL A 296 -5.58 -17.74 21.19
CA VAL A 296 -4.20 -17.55 21.69
C VAL A 296 -3.74 -16.12 21.48
N ILE A 297 -3.39 -15.41 22.56
CA ILE A 297 -2.84 -14.05 22.55
C ILE A 297 -1.33 -14.07 22.31
N ALA A 298 -0.63 -14.98 23.00
CA ALA A 298 0.81 -15.13 22.90
C ALA A 298 1.21 -16.61 22.88
N GLY A 299 2.05 -16.98 21.91
CA GLY A 299 2.55 -18.36 21.79
C GLY A 299 1.79 -19.26 20.81
N ASN A 300 1.22 -18.71 19.73
CA ASN A 300 0.56 -19.49 18.65
C ASN A 300 1.40 -20.69 18.17
N HIS A 301 2.69 -20.48 17.87
CA HIS A 301 3.62 -21.55 17.45
C HIS A 301 3.80 -22.63 18.54
N ARG A 302 3.79 -22.25 19.82
CA ARG A 302 3.93 -23.19 20.95
C ARG A 302 2.68 -24.03 21.10
N ILE A 303 1.51 -23.41 21.19
CA ILE A 303 0.22 -24.13 21.26
C ILE A 303 0.13 -25.11 20.10
N PHE A 304 0.35 -24.64 18.87
CA PHE A 304 0.22 -25.51 17.70
C PHE A 304 1.19 -26.69 17.70
N GLY A 305 2.45 -26.49 18.10
CA GLY A 305 3.40 -27.59 18.30
C GLY A 305 3.00 -28.55 19.43
N MET A 306 2.47 -28.03 20.53
CA MET A 306 2.00 -28.81 21.69
C MET A 306 0.79 -29.68 21.35
N LEU A 307 -0.13 -29.18 20.51
CA LEU A 307 -1.26 -29.96 20.00
C LEU A 307 -0.82 -31.15 19.12
N HIS A 308 0.39 -31.10 18.57
CA HIS A 308 0.96 -32.13 17.68
C HIS A 308 2.15 -32.85 18.30
N PHE A 309 2.22 -32.94 19.63
CA PHE A 309 3.31 -33.64 20.29
C PHE A 309 3.43 -35.10 19.83
N THR A 310 4.66 -35.51 19.54
CA THR A 310 5.00 -36.93 19.50
C THR A 310 4.86 -37.54 20.89
N PRO A 311 4.67 -38.87 21.03
CA PRO A 311 4.62 -39.52 22.34
C PRO A 311 5.83 -39.19 23.23
N LYS A 312 7.01 -39.04 22.62
CA LYS A 312 8.24 -38.62 23.31
C LYS A 312 8.13 -37.19 23.86
N SER A 313 7.73 -36.23 23.02
CA SER A 313 7.54 -34.83 23.44
C SER A 313 6.47 -34.70 24.51
N ARG A 314 5.36 -35.45 24.38
CA ARG A 314 4.28 -35.48 25.38
C ARG A 314 4.79 -35.98 26.73
N TYR A 315 5.52 -37.10 26.75
CA TYR A 315 6.12 -37.62 27.97
C TYR A 315 7.07 -36.60 28.64
N ILE A 316 7.91 -35.92 27.86
CA ILE A 316 8.82 -34.89 28.37
C ILE A 316 8.02 -33.70 28.95
N TYR A 317 6.96 -33.27 28.24
CA TYR A 317 6.07 -32.21 28.70
C TYR A 317 5.38 -32.58 30.03
N ASP A 318 4.75 -33.74 30.12
CA ASP A 318 4.04 -34.20 31.33
C ASP A 318 4.98 -34.32 32.52
N LYS A 319 6.17 -34.88 32.30
CA LYS A 319 7.22 -34.97 33.32
C LYS A 319 7.63 -33.58 33.83
N ALA A 320 7.84 -32.63 32.91
CA ALA A 320 8.21 -31.28 33.29
C ALA A 320 7.06 -30.53 34.00
N ILE A 321 5.80 -30.70 33.61
CA ILE A 321 4.67 -30.09 34.32
C ILE A 321 4.58 -30.63 35.75
N LYS A 322 4.77 -31.93 35.95
CA LYS A 322 4.81 -32.53 37.29
C LYS A 322 5.98 -32.02 38.14
N GLU A 323 7.16 -31.86 37.54
CA GLU A 323 8.36 -31.38 38.23
C GLU A 323 8.30 -29.89 38.60
N TYR A 324 7.85 -29.02 37.69
CA TYR A 324 7.85 -27.56 37.88
C TYR A 324 6.60 -27.04 38.58
N TYR A 325 5.44 -27.63 38.33
CA TYR A 325 4.15 -27.12 38.79
C TYR A 325 3.42 -28.09 39.73
N HIS A 326 3.93 -29.31 39.94
CA HIS A 326 3.31 -30.33 40.80
C HIS A 326 1.89 -30.71 40.36
N ILE A 327 1.65 -30.71 39.05
CA ILE A 327 0.36 -31.05 38.44
C ILE A 327 0.50 -32.35 37.65
N ASP A 328 -0.45 -33.26 37.83
CA ASP A 328 -0.65 -34.41 36.95
C ASP A 328 -1.73 -34.07 35.92
N LEU A 329 -1.34 -34.00 34.64
CA LEU A 329 -2.24 -33.73 33.51
C LEU A 329 -2.81 -35.01 32.92
N LYS A 330 -4.05 -34.96 32.43
CA LYS A 330 -4.58 -36.00 31.55
C LYS A 330 -3.98 -35.91 30.14
N PRO A 331 -4.03 -37.00 29.33
CA PRO A 331 -3.42 -37.04 27.99
C PRO A 331 -3.88 -35.93 27.03
N ASP A 332 -5.11 -35.44 27.19
CA ASP A 332 -5.75 -34.41 26.36
C ASP A 332 -5.75 -33.02 27.02
N GLU A 333 -5.12 -32.86 28.18
CA GLU A 333 -5.04 -31.59 28.90
C GLU A 333 -3.69 -30.90 28.64
N LEU A 334 -3.71 -29.55 28.65
CA LEU A 334 -2.53 -28.68 28.59
C LEU A 334 -2.62 -27.59 29.67
N LEU A 335 -1.47 -27.22 30.22
CA LEU A 335 -1.32 -26.08 31.13
C LEU A 335 -1.03 -24.80 30.32
N VAL A 336 -1.84 -23.77 30.54
CA VAL A 336 -1.76 -22.46 29.88
C VAL A 336 -1.90 -21.32 30.89
N ARG A 337 -1.73 -20.08 30.43
CA ARG A 337 -1.97 -18.87 31.22
C ARG A 337 -3.16 -18.10 30.65
N VAL A 338 -4.05 -17.63 31.51
CA VAL A 338 -5.26 -16.87 31.15
C VAL A 338 -5.26 -15.55 31.91
N PRO A 339 -5.60 -14.41 31.29
CA PRO A 339 -5.80 -13.14 31.99
C PRO A 339 -6.66 -13.31 33.25
N HIS A 340 -6.22 -12.69 34.35
CA HIS A 340 -6.98 -12.72 35.60
C HIS A 340 -8.30 -11.97 35.47
N GLU A 341 -8.30 -10.88 34.71
CA GLU A 341 -9.46 -10.07 34.37
C GLU A 341 -9.74 -10.12 32.86
N ARG A 342 -10.99 -9.84 32.49
CA ARG A 342 -11.38 -9.72 31.09
C ARG A 342 -10.74 -8.48 30.47
N LEU A 343 -10.01 -8.73 29.40
CA LEU A 343 -9.34 -7.68 28.64
C LEU A 343 -10.29 -7.08 27.61
N ASN A 344 -10.22 -5.77 27.42
CA ASN A 344 -10.88 -5.11 26.30
C ASN A 344 -10.07 -5.26 25.00
N ASN A 345 -10.67 -4.95 23.85
CA ASN A 345 -10.01 -5.13 22.55
C ASN A 345 -8.67 -4.39 22.42
N THR A 346 -8.53 -3.19 23.01
CA THR A 346 -7.28 -2.45 22.99
C THR A 346 -6.19 -3.17 23.79
N GLU A 347 -6.52 -3.67 24.97
CA GLU A 347 -5.59 -4.44 25.81
C GLU A 347 -5.17 -5.76 25.15
N ILE A 348 -6.12 -6.48 24.53
CA ILE A 348 -5.84 -7.71 23.78
C ILE A 348 -4.91 -7.42 22.60
N ASN A 349 -5.20 -6.39 21.82
CA ASN A 349 -4.37 -5.98 20.69
C ASN A 349 -2.96 -5.59 21.12
N ASN A 350 -2.83 -4.85 22.23
CA ASN A 350 -1.54 -4.42 22.77
C ASN A 350 -0.71 -5.62 23.30
N LEU A 351 -1.33 -6.56 24.02
CA LEU A 351 -0.68 -7.79 24.48
C LEU A 351 -0.22 -8.68 23.33
N ALA A 352 -1.08 -8.86 22.33
CA ALA A 352 -0.75 -9.62 21.14
C ALA A 352 0.42 -9.00 20.37
N ALA A 353 0.44 -7.66 20.22
CA ALA A 353 1.52 -6.94 19.56
C ALA A 353 2.84 -7.04 20.33
N ALA A 354 2.82 -6.84 21.65
CA ALA A 354 4.04 -6.85 22.47
C ALA A 354 4.63 -8.24 22.68
N SER A 355 3.83 -9.31 22.56
CA SER A 355 4.36 -10.68 22.53
C SER A 355 5.35 -10.92 21.37
N ASN A 356 5.43 -10.00 20.40
CA ASN A 356 6.37 -10.02 19.28
C ASN A 356 7.56 -9.07 19.46
N GLN A 357 7.63 -8.31 20.56
CA GLN A 357 8.66 -7.30 20.80
C GLN A 357 10.06 -7.93 20.91
N GLY A 358 11.01 -7.45 20.09
CA GLY A 358 12.40 -7.95 20.05
C GLY A 358 12.60 -9.24 19.24
N ARG A 359 11.54 -9.71 18.56
CA ARG A 359 11.53 -10.90 17.68
C ARG A 359 10.88 -10.58 16.35
N PHE A 360 11.31 -9.46 15.79
CA PHE A 360 10.77 -8.94 14.55
C PHE A 360 11.40 -9.74 13.40
N ASN A 361 10.55 -10.38 12.60
CA ASN A 361 10.99 -11.08 11.40
C ASN A 361 11.24 -10.08 10.25
N SER A 362 10.81 -8.83 10.42
CA SER A 362 10.93 -7.78 9.42
C SER A 362 10.92 -6.36 10.02
N GLU A 363 11.43 -5.39 9.27
CA GLU A 363 11.47 -3.96 9.64
C GLU A 363 10.07 -3.37 9.81
N SER A 364 9.11 -3.87 9.04
CA SER A 364 7.69 -3.54 9.17
C SER A 364 7.13 -3.95 10.54
N ASP A 365 7.45 -5.16 11.00
CA ASP A 365 6.94 -5.66 12.28
C ASP A 365 7.48 -4.84 13.46
N HIS A 366 8.75 -4.43 13.37
CA HIS A 366 9.36 -3.52 14.34
C HIS A 366 8.67 -2.16 14.34
N ALA A 367 8.49 -1.54 13.17
CA ALA A 367 7.85 -0.25 13.04
C ALA A 367 6.39 -0.25 13.54
N LEU A 368 5.64 -1.33 13.29
CA LEU A 368 4.26 -1.50 13.74
C LEU A 368 4.16 -1.70 15.25
N ALA A 369 5.03 -2.52 15.84
CA ALA A 369 5.08 -2.72 17.28
C ALA A 369 5.46 -1.43 18.03
N VAL A 370 6.43 -0.68 17.49
CA VAL A 370 6.81 0.65 17.99
C VAL A 370 5.66 1.64 17.84
N LEU A 371 5.02 1.64 16.67
CA LEU A 371 3.69 2.16 16.35
C LEU A 371 2.71 2.10 17.52
N SER A 372 2.30 0.87 17.80
CA SER A 372 1.31 0.51 18.82
C SER A 372 1.75 0.95 20.21
N ARG A 373 3.03 0.77 20.55
CA ARG A 373 3.57 1.11 21.87
C ARG A 373 3.42 2.59 22.21
N TYR A 374 3.66 3.49 21.26
CA TYR A 374 3.67 4.94 21.51
C TYR A 374 2.39 5.65 21.06
N GLU A 375 1.34 4.93 20.67
CA GLU A 375 0.12 5.51 20.09
C GLU A 375 -0.54 6.57 21.01
N ALA A 376 -0.75 6.21 22.29
CA ALA A 376 -1.39 7.11 23.26
C ALA A 376 -0.61 8.41 23.48
N PRO A 377 0.71 8.41 23.78
CA PRO A 377 1.47 9.65 23.94
C PRO A 377 1.64 10.42 22.63
N LEU A 378 1.67 9.74 21.47
CA LEU A 378 1.68 10.40 20.15
C LEU A 378 0.41 11.21 19.90
N LYS A 379 -0.76 10.69 20.27
CA LYS A 379 -2.03 11.42 20.18
C LYS A 379 -2.07 12.66 21.10
N ALA A 380 -1.38 12.59 22.24
CA ALA A 380 -1.27 13.72 23.17
C ALA A 380 -0.16 14.73 22.79
N LEU A 381 0.66 14.42 21.78
CA LEU A 381 1.77 15.25 21.31
C LEU A 381 1.24 16.36 20.38
N GLU A 382 0.56 17.36 20.94
CA GLU A 382 -0.07 18.45 20.16
C GLU A 382 0.77 19.73 20.07
N LYS A 383 2.04 19.72 20.52
CA LYS A 383 2.86 20.94 20.66
C LYS A 383 4.15 20.89 19.84
N LYS A 384 4.55 22.05 19.30
CA LYS A 384 5.83 22.28 18.63
C LYS A 384 7.01 21.91 19.56
N LEU A 385 7.95 21.13 19.04
CA LEU A 385 9.14 20.64 19.72
C LEU A 385 10.34 21.52 19.37
N ASN A 386 10.71 22.44 20.25
CA ASN A 386 11.82 23.35 19.99
C ASN A 386 13.17 22.70 20.33
N ALA A 387 14.14 22.80 19.42
CA ALA A 387 15.49 22.27 19.60
C ALA A 387 16.52 23.02 18.75
N ASP A 388 17.75 23.13 19.24
CA ASP A 388 18.84 23.81 18.52
C ASP A 388 19.56 22.89 17.52
N SER A 389 19.42 21.58 17.67
CA SER A 389 20.01 20.57 16.79
C SER A 389 19.10 19.35 16.64
N VAL A 390 19.33 18.56 15.58
CA VAL A 390 18.66 17.26 15.38
C VAL A 390 18.90 16.30 16.55
N TYR A 391 20.09 16.34 17.16
CA TYR A 391 20.48 15.47 18.27
C TYR A 391 19.74 15.80 19.57
N SER A 392 19.51 17.09 19.84
CA SER A 392 18.62 17.52 20.92
C SER A 392 17.17 17.20 20.59
N LEU A 393 16.74 17.42 19.34
CA LEU A 393 15.35 17.22 18.94
C LEU A 393 14.90 15.78 19.14
N LYS A 394 15.69 14.81 18.67
CA LYS A 394 15.35 13.40 18.84
C LYS A 394 15.30 12.97 20.32
N ARG A 395 16.12 13.56 21.18
CA ARG A 395 16.05 13.35 22.63
C ARG A 395 14.80 13.99 23.25
N ILE A 396 14.39 15.16 22.77
CA ILE A 396 13.15 15.83 23.19
C ILE A 396 11.93 15.00 22.79
N VAL A 397 11.89 14.50 21.55
CA VAL A 397 10.84 13.55 21.10
C VAL A 397 10.79 12.36 22.05
N ALA A 398 11.93 11.70 22.29
CA ALA A 398 12.01 10.55 23.16
C ALA A 398 11.54 10.86 24.59
N LYS A 399 11.93 12.01 25.15
CA LYS A 399 11.52 12.45 26.49
C LYS A 399 10.02 12.74 26.58
N ASN A 400 9.41 13.34 25.56
CA ASN A 400 7.97 13.65 25.55
C ASN A 400 7.12 12.40 25.31
N LEU A 401 7.63 11.43 24.55
CA LEU A 401 6.97 10.15 24.31
C LEU A 401 7.28 9.11 25.39
N ASN A 402 8.20 9.39 26.31
CA ASN A 402 8.54 8.46 27.38
C ASN A 402 7.38 8.38 28.38
N PHE A 403 6.95 7.16 28.67
CA PHE A 403 5.91 6.88 29.65
C PHE A 403 6.40 7.01 31.10
N ASP A 404 7.70 6.94 31.30
CA ASP A 404 8.34 6.83 32.61
C ASP A 404 9.46 7.87 32.77
N LYS A 405 9.55 8.47 33.97
CA LYS A 405 10.59 9.46 34.33
C LYS A 405 11.88 8.77 34.82
N ALA A 406 11.86 7.47 35.13
CA ALA A 406 12.96 6.70 35.72
C ALA A 406 13.80 5.90 34.70
N SER A 407 13.26 5.56 33.54
CA SER A 407 13.97 4.85 32.46
C SER A 407 14.57 5.79 31.41
N HIS A 408 15.74 5.42 30.87
CA HIS A 408 16.35 6.15 29.77
C HIS A 408 15.44 6.08 28.53
N PRO A 409 15.01 7.23 27.96
CA PRO A 409 14.11 7.23 26.81
C PRO A 409 14.72 6.49 25.62
N ASN A 410 13.97 5.56 25.01
CA ASN A 410 14.41 4.91 23.78
C ASN A 410 14.29 5.88 22.61
N VAL A 411 15.41 6.53 22.27
CA VAL A 411 15.46 7.58 21.26
C VAL A 411 15.07 7.06 19.87
N THR A 412 15.56 5.88 19.48
CA THR A 412 15.33 5.35 18.13
C THR A 412 13.87 4.99 17.93
N ASP A 413 13.29 4.19 18.82
CA ASP A 413 11.90 3.73 18.66
C ASP A 413 10.91 4.89 18.79
N SER A 414 11.13 5.83 19.73
CA SER A 414 10.22 6.98 19.90
C SER A 414 10.15 7.84 18.64
N ASN A 415 11.30 8.09 18.01
CA ASN A 415 11.35 8.89 16.78
C ASN A 415 10.81 8.11 15.57
N LEU A 416 11.05 6.79 15.49
CA LEU A 416 10.45 5.95 14.45
C LEU A 416 8.92 5.95 14.57
N ALA A 417 8.39 5.85 15.80
CA ALA A 417 6.96 5.92 16.06
C ALA A 417 6.37 7.26 15.58
N LEU A 418 7.02 8.38 15.92
CA LEU A 418 6.59 9.71 15.49
C LEU A 418 6.65 9.88 13.97
N LEU A 419 7.69 9.36 13.32
CA LEU A 419 7.82 9.38 11.86
C LEU A 419 6.64 8.64 11.21
N MET A 420 6.39 7.40 11.66
CA MET A 420 5.30 6.57 11.14
C MET A 420 3.93 7.18 11.42
N TYR A 421 3.74 7.83 12.56
CA TYR A 421 2.50 8.51 12.92
C TYR A 421 2.17 9.67 11.98
N ASN A 422 3.18 10.41 11.52
CA ASN A 422 3.03 11.56 10.64
C ASN A 422 2.98 11.20 9.13
N MET A 423 3.19 9.92 8.76
CA MET A 423 3.11 9.46 7.37
C MET A 423 1.66 9.16 6.95
N PRO A 424 1.30 9.38 5.67
CA PRO A 424 -0.04 9.11 5.17
C PRO A 424 -0.24 7.60 5.03
N ARG A 425 -1.44 7.12 5.39
CA ARG A 425 -1.80 5.69 5.29
C ARG A 425 -2.42 5.38 3.91
N THR A 426 -1.64 5.48 2.83
CA THR A 426 -2.07 5.12 1.47
C THR A 426 -1.52 3.74 1.04
N LYS A 427 -1.87 3.26 -0.17
CA LYS A 427 -1.80 1.87 -0.70
C LYS A 427 -0.45 1.12 -0.64
N THR A 428 0.59 1.74 -0.10
CA THR A 428 1.78 1.09 0.43
C THR A 428 2.08 1.79 1.75
N GLN A 429 1.65 1.19 2.85
CA GLN A 429 1.85 1.75 4.18
C GLN A 429 3.35 2.02 4.37
N GLY A 430 3.74 3.14 4.99
CA GLY A 430 5.16 3.45 5.27
C GLY A 430 5.91 2.31 5.97
N ILE A 431 5.18 1.38 6.58
CA ILE A 431 5.63 0.11 7.13
C ILE A 431 6.13 -0.86 6.03
N GLU A 432 5.35 -1.15 4.98
CA GLU A 432 5.76 -2.04 3.87
C GLU A 432 6.92 -1.48 3.05
N LEU A 433 6.99 -0.14 2.99
CA LEU A 433 8.08 0.59 2.35
C LEU A 433 9.45 0.21 2.94
N LEU A 434 9.55 0.14 4.27
CA LEU A 434 10.79 -0.22 4.96
C LEU A 434 11.23 -1.64 4.60
N ASN A 435 10.31 -2.61 4.60
CA ASN A 435 10.62 -3.99 4.21
C ASN A 435 11.07 -4.11 2.76
N ARG A 436 10.38 -3.43 1.83
CA ARG A 436 10.77 -3.41 0.42
C ARG A 436 12.19 -2.90 0.27
N TRP A 437 12.51 -1.74 0.84
CA TRP A 437 13.82 -1.15 0.68
C TRP A 437 14.91 -1.87 1.46
N HIS A 438 14.62 -2.43 2.63
CA HIS A 438 15.55 -3.29 3.34
C HIS A 438 15.97 -4.48 2.47
N LYS A 439 15.03 -5.09 1.74
CA LYS A 439 15.32 -6.17 0.79
C LYS A 439 16.11 -5.67 -0.43
N GLU A 440 15.70 -4.57 -1.06
CA GLU A 440 16.38 -4.01 -2.25
C GLU A 440 17.82 -3.53 -1.94
N PHE A 441 18.09 -3.16 -0.70
CA PHE A 441 19.41 -2.77 -0.19
C PHE A 441 20.11 -3.89 0.59
N SER A 442 19.72 -5.16 0.42
CA SER A 442 20.39 -6.29 1.11
C SER A 442 21.92 -6.32 0.91
N ASN A 443 22.39 -5.84 -0.25
CA ASN A 443 23.81 -5.77 -0.60
C ASN A 443 24.47 -4.44 -0.21
N ASP A 444 23.71 -3.46 0.28
CA ASP A 444 24.19 -2.15 0.74
C ASP A 444 23.34 -1.64 1.92
N ILE A 445 23.37 -2.43 3.00
CA ILE A 445 22.58 -2.14 4.21
C ILE A 445 22.98 -0.80 4.86
N LYS A 446 24.22 -0.35 4.64
CA LYS A 446 24.71 0.94 5.15
C LYS A 446 23.95 2.11 4.53
N SER A 447 23.72 2.10 3.20
CA SER A 447 22.91 3.13 2.55
C SER A 447 21.46 3.09 3.00
N TYR A 448 20.90 1.89 3.21
CA TYR A 448 19.54 1.74 3.78
C TYR A 448 19.44 2.42 5.16
N GLU A 449 20.32 2.05 6.09
CA GLU A 449 20.33 2.60 7.45
C GLU A 449 20.61 4.10 7.45
N LYS A 450 21.45 4.60 6.54
CA LYS A 450 21.73 6.03 6.39
C LYS A 450 20.46 6.82 6.08
N VAL A 451 19.63 6.35 5.14
CA VAL A 451 18.36 7.00 4.78
C VAL A 451 17.34 6.86 5.89
N LYS A 452 17.13 5.64 6.40
CA LYS A 452 16.20 5.36 7.50
C LYS A 452 16.50 6.25 8.71
N LYS A 453 17.77 6.35 9.10
CA LYS A 453 18.24 7.22 10.19
C LYS A 453 18.02 8.70 9.89
N MET A 454 18.30 9.16 8.66
CA MET A 454 18.07 10.56 8.26
C MET A 454 16.61 11.00 8.49
N PHE A 455 15.65 10.17 8.09
CA PHE A 455 14.22 10.43 8.30
C PHE A 455 13.83 10.28 9.77
N THR A 456 14.28 9.21 10.43
CA THR A 456 13.95 8.91 11.83
C THR A 456 14.47 10.02 12.76
N ASP A 457 15.73 10.42 12.65
CA ASP A 457 16.30 11.51 13.47
C ASP A 457 15.58 12.85 13.24
N ASN A 458 14.94 13.05 12.08
CA ASN A 458 14.17 14.24 11.72
C ASN A 458 12.64 14.11 11.94
N ALA A 459 12.18 13.06 12.62
CA ALA A 459 10.75 12.86 12.91
C ALA A 459 10.12 14.09 13.60
N GLY A 460 10.84 14.68 14.55
CA GLY A 460 10.42 15.92 15.21
C GLY A 460 10.39 17.13 14.27
N SER A 461 11.27 17.20 13.28
CA SER A 461 11.30 18.30 12.29
C SER A 461 10.06 18.24 11.39
N PHE A 462 9.70 17.05 10.92
CA PHE A 462 8.48 16.83 10.16
C PHE A 462 7.23 17.16 10.97
N HIS A 463 7.18 16.69 12.22
CA HIS A 463 6.09 17.00 13.14
C HIS A 463 5.95 18.53 13.34
N ASN A 464 7.06 19.23 13.60
CA ASN A 464 7.05 20.68 13.77
C ASN A 464 6.52 21.42 12.55
N LEU A 465 6.89 20.99 11.34
CA LEU A 465 6.42 21.61 10.09
C LEU A 465 4.92 21.36 9.86
N ILE A 466 4.41 20.18 10.20
CA ILE A 466 2.98 19.86 10.11
C ILE A 466 2.14 20.80 10.99
N PHE A 467 2.66 21.20 12.14
CA PHE A 467 2.00 22.10 13.09
C PHE A 467 2.55 23.54 13.07
N ASP A 468 3.34 23.93 12.05
CA ASP A 468 3.91 25.27 11.99
C ASP A 468 2.90 26.29 11.43
N MET A 469 2.40 27.16 12.30
CA MET A 469 1.48 28.24 11.92
C MET A 469 2.08 29.26 10.93
N ASN A 470 3.41 29.28 10.77
CA ASN A 470 4.05 30.10 9.72
C ASN A 470 3.85 29.51 8.32
N PHE A 471 3.59 28.20 8.19
CA PHE A 471 3.51 27.48 6.93
C PHE A 471 2.29 26.53 6.89
N PRO A 472 1.07 27.05 7.14
CA PRO A 472 -0.11 26.21 7.36
C PRO A 472 -0.53 25.38 6.13
N GLN A 473 -0.03 25.72 4.94
CA GLN A 473 -0.40 25.05 3.68
C GLN A 473 0.66 24.06 3.16
N VAL A 474 1.78 23.87 3.88
CA VAL A 474 2.91 23.02 3.43
C VAL A 474 2.65 21.51 3.58
N SER A 475 1.61 21.08 4.32
CA SER A 475 1.05 19.71 4.44
C SER A 475 1.96 18.52 4.03
N LEU A 476 3.17 18.41 4.60
CA LEU A 476 4.14 17.36 4.24
C LEU A 476 3.67 15.94 4.60
N ASN A 477 2.75 15.82 5.56
CA ASN A 477 2.15 14.56 5.96
C ASN A 477 1.56 13.78 4.78
N ALA A 478 1.01 14.44 3.76
CA ALA A 478 0.44 13.77 2.58
C ALA A 478 1.50 13.20 1.63
N TYR A 479 2.75 13.63 1.75
CA TYR A 479 3.83 13.30 0.81
C TYR A 479 4.94 12.46 1.46
N LEU A 480 5.02 12.39 2.79
CA LEU A 480 6.20 11.88 3.50
C LEU A 480 6.58 10.44 3.16
N SER A 481 5.59 9.54 2.99
CA SER A 481 5.84 8.15 2.57
C SER A 481 6.41 8.08 1.15
N ASP A 482 5.80 8.81 0.22
CA ASP A 482 6.24 8.84 -1.18
C ASP A 482 7.61 9.53 -1.31
N ILE A 483 7.89 10.59 -0.56
CA ILE A 483 9.20 11.23 -0.51
C ILE A 483 10.26 10.23 -0.06
N MET A 484 10.01 9.50 1.04
CA MET A 484 10.94 8.50 1.54
C MET A 484 11.18 7.40 0.50
N ASP A 485 10.12 6.95 -0.18
CA ASP A 485 10.23 5.98 -1.27
C ASP A 485 11.14 6.48 -2.41
N ARG A 486 10.87 7.70 -2.88
CA ARG A 486 11.60 8.32 -3.97
C ARG A 486 13.05 8.60 -3.59
N VAL A 487 13.36 8.87 -2.31
CA VAL A 487 14.74 8.99 -1.82
C VAL A 487 15.50 7.68 -1.97
N PHE A 488 14.94 6.56 -1.50
CA PHE A 488 15.57 5.26 -1.65
C PHE A 488 15.75 4.88 -3.13
N ALA A 489 14.72 5.09 -3.95
CA ALA A 489 14.79 4.85 -5.39
C ALA A 489 15.89 5.67 -6.07
N ASN A 490 16.01 6.95 -5.70
CA ASN A 490 17.02 7.84 -6.24
C ASN A 490 18.44 7.38 -5.86
N LEU A 491 18.67 6.96 -4.62
CA LEU A 491 19.98 6.46 -4.18
C LEU A 491 20.35 5.12 -4.82
N LYS A 492 19.36 4.25 -5.03
CA LYS A 492 19.57 2.96 -5.70
C LYS A 492 19.89 3.15 -7.18
N LYS A 493 19.19 4.07 -7.85
CA LYS A 493 19.27 4.28 -9.30
C LYS A 493 20.46 5.16 -9.72
N TYR A 494 20.78 6.21 -8.95
CA TYR A 494 21.76 7.21 -9.37
C TYR A 494 22.97 7.30 -8.41
N PRO A 495 24.19 7.12 -8.92
CA PRO A 495 25.43 7.36 -8.19
C PRO A 495 25.52 8.76 -7.58
N THR A 496 25.13 9.80 -8.34
CA THR A 496 25.29 11.19 -7.94
C THR A 496 23.96 11.95 -7.92
N THR A 497 23.90 13.01 -7.10
CA THR A 497 22.76 13.95 -7.10
C THR A 497 22.56 14.58 -8.47
N SER A 498 23.65 14.91 -9.16
CA SER A 498 23.62 15.59 -10.46
C SER A 498 22.96 14.72 -11.53
N GLU A 499 23.29 13.43 -11.59
CA GLU A 499 22.66 12.48 -12.52
C GLU A 499 21.18 12.32 -12.24
N GLY A 500 20.79 12.14 -10.98
CA GLY A 500 19.38 12.01 -10.60
C GLY A 500 18.55 13.23 -10.96
N LEU A 501 19.08 14.43 -10.72
CA LEU A 501 18.39 15.68 -11.10
C LEU A 501 18.37 15.90 -12.61
N LYS A 502 19.42 15.48 -13.34
CA LYS A 502 19.46 15.55 -14.79
C LYS A 502 18.35 14.71 -15.41
N ASP A 503 18.30 13.42 -15.05
CA ASP A 503 17.27 12.47 -15.55
C ASP A 503 15.86 12.97 -15.21
N LEU A 504 15.65 13.43 -13.97
CA LEU A 504 14.39 14.03 -13.55
C LEU A 504 14.04 15.28 -14.39
N SER A 505 15.00 16.16 -14.65
CA SER A 505 14.75 17.35 -15.47
C SER A 505 14.43 17.01 -16.92
N GLU A 506 15.04 15.96 -17.46
CA GLU A 506 14.77 15.47 -18.82
C GLU A 506 13.38 14.86 -18.91
N LYS A 507 12.96 14.08 -17.90
CA LYS A 507 11.59 13.57 -17.78
C LYS A 507 10.55 14.68 -17.86
N PHE A 508 10.69 15.73 -17.07
CA PHE A 508 9.75 16.88 -17.09
C PHE A 508 9.91 17.77 -18.33
N TYR A 509 11.06 17.75 -18.99
CA TYR A 509 11.30 18.51 -20.22
C TYR A 509 10.72 17.82 -21.47
N GLN A 510 10.84 16.50 -21.58
CA GLN A 510 10.31 15.70 -22.70
C GLN A 510 8.78 15.56 -22.66
N THR A 511 8.20 15.67 -21.47
CA THR A 511 6.75 15.55 -21.20
C THR A 511 5.94 16.82 -21.57
N ARG A 512 6.49 17.70 -22.42
CA ARG A 512 5.89 18.98 -22.84
C ARG A 512 4.76 18.83 -23.88
N SER A 513 3.81 17.92 -23.68
CA SER A 513 2.54 17.89 -24.41
C SER A 513 1.39 17.87 -23.40
N LEU A 514 0.41 18.74 -23.64
CA LEU A 514 -0.75 19.12 -22.82
C LEU A 514 -1.63 18.01 -22.20
N GLU A 515 -1.26 16.72 -22.29
CA GLU A 515 -2.14 15.58 -21.98
C GLU A 515 -1.87 14.87 -20.65
N MET A 516 -0.82 15.20 -19.87
CA MET A 516 -0.43 14.37 -18.71
C MET A 516 -1.04 14.77 -17.34
N PHE A 517 -1.84 15.84 -17.24
CA PHE A 517 -2.21 16.40 -15.93
C PHE A 517 -3.69 16.26 -15.53
N GLU A 518 -4.44 15.42 -16.24
CA GLU A 518 -5.88 15.20 -16.03
C GLU A 518 -6.25 14.37 -14.78
N LYS A 519 -5.29 13.75 -14.08
CA LYS A 519 -5.59 12.87 -12.92
C LYS A 519 -4.92 13.37 -11.63
N SER A 520 -5.71 13.58 -10.57
CA SER A 520 -5.24 14.06 -9.26
C SER A 520 -4.14 13.19 -8.65
N ASP A 521 -4.20 11.87 -8.85
CA ASP A 521 -3.24 10.92 -8.28
C ASP A 521 -1.84 11.05 -8.91
N GLN A 522 -1.76 11.53 -10.16
CA GLN A 522 -0.50 11.76 -10.86
C GLN A 522 0.24 12.99 -10.29
N ARG A 523 -0.50 14.04 -9.88
CA ARG A 523 0.08 15.29 -9.34
C ARG A 523 0.80 15.10 -8.02
N THR A 524 0.21 14.31 -7.11
CA THR A 524 0.84 13.94 -5.83
C THR A 524 2.09 13.10 -6.07
N SER A 525 2.06 12.19 -7.05
CA SER A 525 3.23 11.38 -7.43
C SER A 525 4.37 12.23 -8.01
N ASP A 526 4.07 13.22 -8.86
CA ASP A 526 5.08 14.02 -9.55
C ASP A 526 5.79 15.02 -8.59
N ILE A 527 5.04 15.67 -7.69
CA ILE A 527 5.66 16.54 -6.68
C ILE A 527 6.48 15.73 -5.67
N SER A 528 6.03 14.54 -5.29
CA SER A 528 6.79 13.60 -4.46
C SER A 528 8.08 13.13 -5.13
N GLU A 529 8.12 13.04 -6.46
CA GLU A 529 9.33 12.68 -7.21
C GLU A 529 10.37 13.80 -7.21
N ILE A 530 9.94 15.06 -7.35
CA ILE A 530 10.81 16.23 -7.24
C ILE A 530 11.32 16.39 -5.81
N LEU A 531 10.41 16.33 -4.82
CA LEU A 531 10.76 16.40 -3.40
C LEU A 531 11.70 15.24 -3.02
N GLY A 532 11.38 14.01 -3.41
CA GLY A 532 12.23 12.85 -3.17
C GLY A 532 13.65 13.03 -3.73
N SER A 533 13.78 13.59 -4.92
CA SER A 533 15.09 13.89 -5.51
C SER A 533 15.82 15.04 -4.80
N ALA A 534 15.10 16.05 -4.32
CA ALA A 534 15.66 17.12 -3.50
C ALA A 534 16.15 16.58 -2.14
N PHE A 535 15.36 15.72 -1.48
CA PHE A 535 15.71 15.06 -0.22
C PHE A 535 16.88 14.08 -0.37
N ALA A 536 16.95 13.33 -1.47
CA ALA A 536 17.99 12.33 -1.70
C ALA A 536 19.41 12.93 -1.71
N ARG A 537 19.54 14.22 -2.00
CA ARG A 537 20.81 14.93 -1.89
C ARG A 537 21.34 14.93 -0.46
N PHE A 538 20.50 15.16 0.54
CA PHE A 538 20.93 15.21 1.95
C PHE A 538 21.46 13.84 2.41
N ALA A 539 20.85 12.75 1.94
CA ALA A 539 21.31 11.39 2.22
C ALA A 539 22.74 11.10 1.70
N ARG A 540 23.23 11.89 0.75
CA ARG A 540 24.60 11.77 0.21
C ARG A 540 25.64 12.59 0.98
N LEU A 541 25.23 13.46 1.91
CA LEU A 541 26.14 14.25 2.75
C LEU A 541 26.74 13.40 3.90
N ASP A 542 27.76 13.93 4.56
CA ASP A 542 28.46 13.26 5.68
C ASP A 542 27.53 13.05 6.89
N ASP A 543 26.77 14.09 7.26
CA ASP A 543 25.74 14.03 8.30
C ASP A 543 24.36 14.39 7.70
N PRO A 544 23.66 13.42 7.10
CA PRO A 544 22.35 13.65 6.50
C PRO A 544 21.31 14.16 7.49
N SER A 545 21.36 13.67 8.74
CA SER A 545 20.37 14.00 9.76
C SER A 545 20.47 15.48 10.12
N LYS A 546 21.69 15.98 10.37
CA LYS A 546 21.93 17.40 10.62
C LYS A 546 21.62 18.27 9.40
N ALA A 547 22.08 17.87 8.22
CA ALA A 547 21.88 18.67 7.02
C ALA A 547 20.40 18.82 6.65
N LEU A 548 19.61 17.76 6.82
CA LEU A 548 18.16 17.81 6.63
C LEU A 548 17.49 18.65 7.72
N PHE A 549 17.89 18.50 8.98
CA PHE A 549 17.36 19.32 10.08
C PHE A 549 17.53 20.82 9.83
N GLU A 550 18.71 21.25 9.38
CA GLU A 550 18.95 22.66 9.05
C GLU A 550 18.04 23.14 7.91
N ALA A 551 17.81 22.30 6.89
CA ALA A 551 16.91 22.64 5.78
C ALA A 551 15.43 22.64 6.19
N LEU A 552 15.04 21.95 7.26
CA LEU A 552 13.67 21.87 7.75
C LEU A 552 13.38 22.83 8.91
N LYS A 553 14.39 23.54 9.43
CA LYS A 553 14.22 24.50 10.52
C LYS A 553 13.44 25.73 10.02
N SER A 554 12.35 26.07 10.71
CA SER A 554 11.42 27.14 10.34
C SER A 554 12.12 28.46 10.00
N ASP A 555 13.08 28.90 10.82
CA ASP A 555 13.84 30.14 10.58
C ASP A 555 14.70 30.08 9.32
N ASN A 556 15.29 28.91 9.02
CA ASN A 556 16.10 28.71 7.82
C ASN A 556 15.21 28.62 6.56
N ILE A 557 13.98 28.11 6.69
CA ILE A 557 12.99 28.14 5.61
C ILE A 557 12.61 29.59 5.32
N LYS A 558 12.24 30.38 6.33
CA LYS A 558 11.93 31.81 6.17
C LYS A 558 13.07 32.56 5.49
N LYS A 559 14.29 32.36 5.98
CA LYS A 559 15.50 32.97 5.42
C LYS A 559 15.67 32.60 3.94
N GLY A 560 15.59 31.32 3.59
CA GLY A 560 15.76 30.89 2.21
C GLY A 560 14.62 31.33 1.29
N LEU A 561 13.37 31.34 1.76
CA LEU A 561 12.24 31.87 0.99
C LEU A 561 12.45 33.35 0.63
N LYS A 562 13.02 34.14 1.55
CA LYS A 562 13.38 35.54 1.31
C LYS A 562 14.55 35.67 0.34
N GLU A 563 15.64 34.93 0.57
CA GLU A 563 16.84 34.95 -0.29
C GLU A 563 16.52 34.53 -1.73
N PHE A 564 15.66 33.54 -1.93
CA PHE A 564 15.23 33.05 -3.24
C PHE A 564 14.06 33.84 -3.85
N ARG A 565 13.63 34.92 -3.19
CA ARG A 565 12.51 35.79 -3.63
C ARG A 565 11.23 35.00 -3.91
N ILE A 566 10.93 34.02 -3.04
CA ILE A 566 9.70 33.21 -3.10
C ILE A 566 8.61 33.85 -2.24
N ALA A 567 8.95 34.29 -1.02
CA ALA A 567 8.05 34.99 -0.10
C ALA A 567 8.83 35.84 0.91
N ASP A 568 8.15 36.82 1.50
CA ASP A 568 8.66 37.65 2.59
C ASP A 568 7.67 37.70 3.78
N GLU A 569 8.03 38.44 4.82
CA GLU A 569 7.18 38.65 6.01
C GLU A 569 5.89 39.41 5.70
N THR A 570 5.94 40.32 4.72
CA THR A 570 4.82 41.16 4.29
C THR A 570 4.66 41.08 2.78
N LYS A 571 3.42 41.09 2.28
CA LYS A 571 3.18 41.26 0.84
C LYS A 571 3.79 42.56 0.34
N ASP A 572 4.48 42.47 -0.80
CA ASP A 572 4.91 43.64 -1.55
C ASP A 572 3.68 44.25 -2.23
N ILE A 573 3.36 45.48 -1.85
CA ILE A 573 2.19 46.22 -2.35
C ILE A 573 2.35 46.54 -3.84
N PHE A 574 3.57 46.49 -4.38
CA PHE A 574 3.89 46.77 -5.78
C PHE A 574 4.05 45.51 -6.65
N ASP A 575 4.16 44.33 -6.05
CA ASP A 575 4.16 43.05 -6.77
C ASP A 575 2.90 42.24 -6.44
N PRO A 576 1.91 42.16 -7.36
CA PRO A 576 0.68 41.41 -7.14
C PRO A 576 0.91 39.88 -7.00
N ASN A 577 2.09 39.36 -7.35
CA ASN A 577 2.44 37.95 -7.16
C ASN A 577 3.23 37.70 -5.85
N SER A 578 3.46 38.74 -5.05
CA SER A 578 4.19 38.58 -3.79
C SER A 578 3.41 37.72 -2.79
N LYS A 579 4.15 36.85 -2.09
CA LYS A 579 3.60 35.93 -1.09
C LYS A 579 4.13 36.25 0.30
N GLU A 580 3.26 36.08 1.29
CA GLU A 580 3.64 36.02 2.70
C GLU A 580 3.98 34.58 3.11
N PHE A 581 4.73 34.39 4.19
CA PHE A 581 5.06 33.04 4.69
C PHE A 581 3.83 32.15 4.90
N LYS A 582 2.71 32.70 5.38
CA LYS A 582 1.46 31.96 5.61
C LYS A 582 0.80 31.44 4.32
N ASP A 583 1.14 32.03 3.17
CA ASP A 583 0.61 31.69 1.85
C ASP A 583 1.47 30.63 1.13
N ILE A 584 2.58 30.20 1.74
CA ILE A 584 3.50 29.20 1.20
C ILE A 584 2.86 27.82 1.20
N ASP A 585 2.81 27.20 0.04
CA ASP A 585 2.31 25.84 -0.18
C ASP A 585 3.44 24.82 -0.40
N ILE A 586 3.08 23.57 -0.70
CA ILE A 586 4.03 22.49 -0.97
C ILE A 586 4.93 22.76 -2.21
N TYR A 587 4.44 23.48 -3.22
CA TYR A 587 5.19 23.79 -4.44
C TYR A 587 6.25 24.85 -4.16
N ASP A 588 5.90 25.90 -3.41
CA ASP A 588 6.84 26.92 -2.95
C ASP A 588 7.91 26.31 -2.04
N PHE A 589 7.50 25.42 -1.13
CA PHE A 589 8.43 24.66 -0.28
C PHE A 589 9.36 23.75 -1.11
N THR A 590 8.85 23.13 -2.17
CA THR A 590 9.65 22.33 -3.10
C THR A 590 10.68 23.19 -3.82
N ASN A 591 10.30 24.39 -4.28
CA ASN A 591 11.22 25.37 -4.87
C ASN A 591 12.34 25.73 -3.89
N TYR A 592 11.98 26.04 -2.64
CA TYR A 592 12.95 26.29 -1.58
C TYR A 592 13.91 25.12 -1.39
N LEU A 593 13.42 23.89 -1.24
CA LEU A 593 14.28 22.72 -0.99
C LEU A 593 15.21 22.37 -2.16
N LEU A 594 14.79 22.63 -3.40
CA LEU A 594 15.65 22.51 -4.57
C LEU A 594 16.86 23.46 -4.49
N MET A 595 16.77 24.56 -3.74
CA MET A 595 17.82 25.58 -3.64
C MET A 595 18.53 25.61 -2.27
N ALA A 596 17.86 25.17 -1.20
CA ALA A 596 18.40 25.17 0.17
C ALA A 596 19.77 24.49 0.25
N ASN A 597 20.71 25.06 0.99
CA ASN A 597 22.09 24.58 1.14
C ASN A 597 22.85 24.36 -0.21
N ARG A 598 22.50 25.12 -1.25
CA ARG A 598 23.31 25.27 -2.47
C ARG A 598 23.86 26.68 -2.51
N GLU A 599 25.09 26.83 -3.00
CA GLU A 599 25.61 28.14 -3.35
C GLU A 599 24.73 28.75 -4.46
N ALA A 600 24.51 30.06 -4.40
CA ALA A 600 23.78 30.82 -5.41
C ALA A 600 24.58 30.85 -6.73
N ASN A 601 24.64 29.71 -7.42
CA ASN A 601 24.97 29.66 -8.84
C ASN A 601 23.64 29.66 -9.60
N GLU A 602 23.17 30.86 -9.90
CA GLU A 602 21.91 31.15 -10.60
C GLU A 602 21.82 30.51 -12.01
N ASN A 603 22.90 29.89 -12.51
CA ASN A 603 23.02 29.32 -13.84
C ASN A 603 23.05 27.79 -13.89
N ASN A 604 22.32 27.10 -13.01
CA ASN A 604 22.11 25.65 -13.19
C ASN A 604 20.84 25.39 -14.06
N PRO A 605 20.99 25.06 -15.35
CA PRO A 605 19.85 24.87 -16.25
C PRO A 605 18.94 23.70 -15.82
N ILE A 606 19.49 22.69 -15.14
CA ILE A 606 18.72 21.53 -14.65
C ILE A 606 17.78 21.97 -13.52
N ILE A 607 18.31 22.68 -12.52
CA ILE A 607 17.51 23.17 -11.38
C ILE A 607 16.46 24.18 -11.89
N ASN A 608 16.85 25.09 -12.77
CA ASN A 608 15.94 26.08 -13.35
C ASN A 608 14.80 25.42 -14.14
N ARG A 609 15.04 24.30 -14.83
CA ARG A 609 13.99 23.50 -15.48
C ARG A 609 13.04 22.88 -14.47
N LEU A 610 13.54 22.30 -13.39
CA LEU A 610 12.72 21.71 -12.33
C LEU A 610 11.87 22.78 -11.63
N ILE A 611 12.44 23.95 -11.30
CA ILE A 611 11.69 25.09 -10.74
C ILE A 611 10.56 25.52 -11.68
N LYS A 612 10.82 25.58 -13.00
CA LYS A 612 9.78 25.89 -13.99
C LYS A 612 8.69 24.82 -14.02
N ALA A 613 9.05 23.54 -13.89
CA ALA A 613 8.08 22.45 -13.81
C ALA A 613 7.20 22.57 -12.56
N VAL A 614 7.81 22.80 -11.38
CA VAL A 614 7.08 23.01 -10.12
C VAL A 614 6.13 24.22 -10.21
N LYS A 615 6.59 25.35 -10.76
CA LYS A 615 5.72 26.52 -11.01
C LYS A 615 4.58 26.22 -11.98
N GLY A 616 4.81 25.38 -12.99
CA GLY A 616 3.75 24.91 -13.89
C GLY A 616 2.69 24.10 -13.15
N MET A 617 3.13 23.12 -12.35
CA MET A 617 2.23 22.31 -11.53
C MET A 617 1.45 23.16 -10.52
N GLN A 618 2.09 24.15 -9.92
CA GLN A 618 1.45 25.09 -9.00
C GLN A 618 0.37 25.90 -9.71
N LYS A 619 0.65 26.47 -10.88
CA LYS A 619 -0.35 27.21 -11.66
C LYS A 619 -1.53 26.34 -12.08
N GLU A 620 -1.31 25.08 -12.42
CA GLU A 620 -2.40 24.16 -12.74
C GLU A 620 -3.15 23.69 -11.49
N HIS A 621 -2.47 23.57 -10.36
CA HIS A 621 -3.11 23.27 -9.08
C HIS A 621 -3.94 24.45 -8.62
N ASP A 622 -3.43 25.67 -8.73
CA ASP A 622 -4.16 26.91 -8.44
C ASP A 622 -5.26 27.13 -9.47
N GLY A 623 -5.07 26.79 -10.74
CA GLY A 623 -6.12 26.76 -11.75
C GLY A 623 -7.20 25.72 -11.46
N LEU A 624 -6.83 24.53 -10.96
CA LEU A 624 -7.77 23.52 -10.48
C LEU A 624 -8.43 23.91 -9.15
N LYS A 625 -7.74 24.61 -8.25
CA LYS A 625 -8.32 25.23 -7.05
C LYS A 625 -9.29 26.30 -7.52
N VAL A 626 -8.93 27.23 -8.36
CA VAL A 626 -9.84 28.20 -9.01
C VAL A 626 -10.94 27.51 -9.83
N ALA A 627 -10.81 26.25 -10.25
CA ALA A 627 -11.91 25.46 -10.82
C ALA A 627 -12.73 24.66 -9.79
N LYS A 628 -12.14 24.28 -8.65
CA LYS A 628 -12.74 23.57 -7.49
C LYS A 628 -13.39 24.53 -6.49
N GLU A 629 -12.65 25.53 -6.06
CA GLU A 629 -13.12 26.82 -5.55
C GLU A 629 -13.92 27.56 -6.61
N GLY A 630 -13.70 27.42 -7.92
CA GLY A 630 -14.67 27.92 -8.93
C GLY A 630 -15.96 27.10 -9.00
N THR A 631 -15.95 25.90 -8.42
CA THR A 631 -17.17 25.09 -8.21
C THR A 631 -17.75 25.22 -6.80
N ILE A 632 -17.14 26.02 -5.92
CA ILE A 632 -17.66 26.32 -4.56
C ILE A 632 -17.78 27.84 -4.28
N GLU A 633 -17.11 28.69 -5.03
CA GLU A 633 -17.07 30.15 -4.95
C GLU A 633 -16.64 30.80 -6.29
N GLU A 634 -17.22 30.32 -7.38
CA GLU A 634 -17.82 31.22 -8.36
C GLU A 634 -18.95 30.45 -9.04
N VAL A 635 -20.11 30.43 -8.37
CA VAL A 635 -21.33 30.75 -9.12
C VAL A 635 -20.92 31.97 -9.93
N LYS A 636 -20.68 31.86 -11.24
CA LYS A 636 -20.85 32.99 -12.15
C LYS A 636 -22.15 33.60 -11.70
N LYS A 637 -22.11 34.67 -10.88
CA LYS A 637 -23.27 35.14 -10.11
C LYS A 637 -24.39 35.24 -11.13
N ARG A 638 -25.30 34.26 -11.13
CA ARG A 638 -26.38 34.23 -12.09
C ARG A 638 -27.09 35.52 -11.80
N SER A 639 -27.10 36.44 -12.77
CA SER A 639 -27.62 37.78 -12.55
C SER A 639 -29.02 37.61 -11.98
N PHE A 640 -29.23 38.11 -10.77
CA PHE A 640 -30.52 38.08 -10.11
C PHE A 640 -31.04 39.50 -10.01
N GLU A 641 -32.35 39.60 -10.02
CA GLU A 641 -33.06 40.84 -9.76
C GLU A 641 -33.48 40.84 -8.29
N VAL A 642 -33.21 41.95 -7.59
CA VAL A 642 -33.76 42.17 -6.25
C VAL A 642 -35.19 42.66 -6.43
N ILE A 643 -36.15 41.92 -5.92
CA ILE A 643 -37.56 42.24 -6.10
C ILE A 643 -37.99 43.30 -5.09
N GLU A 644 -38.37 44.47 -5.61
CA GLU A 644 -38.93 45.58 -4.81
C GLU A 644 -40.46 45.50 -4.71
N ASP A 645 -41.16 45.16 -5.80
CA ASP A 645 -42.61 44.96 -5.84
C ASP A 645 -42.97 43.47 -5.75
N LYS A 646 -43.29 43.02 -4.52
CA LYS A 646 -43.66 41.63 -4.25
C LYS A 646 -44.97 41.24 -4.94
N GLU A 647 -45.97 42.11 -5.02
CA GLU A 647 -47.27 41.77 -5.61
C GLU A 647 -47.16 41.52 -7.11
N ALA A 648 -46.39 42.34 -7.82
CA ALA A 648 -46.11 42.15 -9.24
C ALA A 648 -45.32 40.85 -9.48
N PHE A 649 -44.31 40.58 -8.65
CA PHE A 649 -43.51 39.35 -8.73
C PHE A 649 -44.35 38.08 -8.51
N LEU A 650 -45.27 38.10 -7.53
CA LEU A 650 -46.17 36.99 -7.24
C LEU A 650 -47.12 36.65 -8.40
N LYS A 651 -47.54 37.66 -9.19
CA LYS A 651 -48.33 37.46 -10.41
C LYS A 651 -47.51 36.83 -11.55
N GLY A 652 -46.19 37.09 -11.58
CA GLY A 652 -45.23 36.57 -12.55
C GLY A 652 -44.69 35.16 -12.30
N LEU A 653 -44.95 34.54 -11.14
CA LEU A 653 -44.46 33.19 -10.78
C LEU A 653 -44.86 32.07 -11.77
N LYS A 654 -45.85 32.31 -12.65
CA LYS A 654 -46.25 31.38 -13.72
C LYS A 654 -45.21 31.25 -14.84
N GLY A 655 -44.23 32.16 -14.92
CA GLY A 655 -43.18 32.17 -15.93
C GLY A 655 -41.97 31.29 -15.63
N ILE A 656 -41.95 30.59 -14.49
CA ILE A 656 -40.83 29.72 -14.11
C ILE A 656 -40.75 28.54 -15.08
N LYS A 657 -39.61 28.38 -15.74
CA LYS A 657 -39.29 27.21 -16.55
C LYS A 657 -38.78 26.10 -15.61
N PRO A 658 -39.57 25.05 -15.35
CA PRO A 658 -39.17 24.03 -14.39
C PRO A 658 -38.01 23.19 -14.92
N THR A 659 -37.16 22.74 -14.01
CA THR A 659 -36.05 21.85 -14.34
C THR A 659 -36.56 20.40 -14.44
N PRO A 660 -36.11 19.61 -15.43
CA PRO A 660 -36.43 18.18 -15.48
C PRO A 660 -36.01 17.48 -14.19
N LEU A 661 -36.79 16.51 -13.74
CA LEU A 661 -36.51 15.81 -12.50
C LEU A 661 -35.16 15.05 -12.58
N PRO A 662 -34.18 15.34 -11.71
CA PRO A 662 -32.94 14.57 -11.64
C PRO A 662 -33.21 13.12 -11.24
N LYS A 663 -32.27 12.21 -11.57
CA LYS A 663 -32.36 10.82 -11.11
C LYS A 663 -32.26 10.77 -9.58
N GLU A 664 -33.05 9.89 -8.98
CA GLU A 664 -32.96 9.61 -7.54
C GLU A 664 -31.55 9.13 -7.18
N ILE A 665 -31.09 9.53 -5.99
CA ILE A 665 -29.79 9.17 -5.44
C ILE A 665 -29.99 8.58 -4.05
N ASP A 666 -29.12 7.66 -3.66
CA ASP A 666 -29.06 7.15 -2.29
C ASP A 666 -28.37 8.14 -1.35
N THR A 667 -28.40 7.82 -0.05
CA THR A 667 -27.82 8.64 1.01
C THR A 667 -26.32 8.82 0.85
N ASP A 668 -25.60 7.79 0.41
CA ASP A 668 -24.15 7.81 0.29
C ASP A 668 -23.72 8.70 -0.89
N SER A 669 -24.43 8.59 -2.00
CA SER A 669 -24.30 9.44 -3.19
C SER A 669 -24.60 10.90 -2.85
N PHE A 670 -25.63 11.17 -2.04
CA PHE A 670 -25.96 12.50 -1.55
C PHE A 670 -24.85 13.09 -0.66
N LEU A 671 -24.32 12.31 0.29
CA LEU A 671 -23.25 12.74 1.18
C LEU A 671 -21.98 13.09 0.41
N ASN A 672 -21.70 12.37 -0.69
CA ASN A 672 -20.59 12.67 -1.59
C ASN A 672 -20.82 13.91 -2.47
N ALA A 673 -22.07 14.15 -2.92
CA ALA A 673 -22.40 15.30 -3.76
C ALA A 673 -22.31 16.65 -3.02
N LEU A 674 -22.59 16.69 -1.71
CA LEU A 674 -22.59 17.91 -0.89
C LEU A 674 -21.36 18.07 0.00
N ASN A 675 -20.15 17.89 -0.53
CA ASN A 675 -18.89 17.98 0.23
C ASN A 675 -18.59 19.34 0.90
N GLY A 676 -19.39 20.40 0.67
CA GLY A 676 -19.29 21.71 1.32
C GLY A 676 -20.30 22.00 2.45
N VAL A 677 -21.29 21.14 2.67
CA VAL A 677 -22.31 21.35 3.72
C VAL A 677 -21.85 20.72 5.04
N LYS A 678 -21.64 21.54 6.08
CA LYS A 678 -21.03 21.11 7.35
C LYS A 678 -21.86 20.10 8.15
N ASN A 679 -23.17 20.06 7.97
CA ASN A 679 -24.09 19.24 8.77
C ASN A 679 -24.88 18.22 7.94
N LYS A 680 -24.38 17.83 6.75
CA LYS A 680 -25.09 16.94 5.81
C LYS A 680 -25.48 15.58 6.43
N GLU A 681 -24.64 14.99 7.28
CA GLU A 681 -24.95 13.74 8.00
C GLU A 681 -26.05 13.95 9.05
N ASN A 682 -25.99 15.07 9.77
CA ASN A 682 -27.02 15.43 10.76
C ASN A 682 -28.35 15.81 10.08
N PHE A 683 -28.30 16.35 8.86
CA PHE A 683 -29.46 16.64 8.05
C PHE A 683 -30.19 15.36 7.64
N ILE A 684 -29.47 14.31 7.22
CA ILE A 684 -30.07 12.99 6.95
C ILE A 684 -30.76 12.44 8.19
N LYS A 685 -30.06 12.43 9.35
CA LYS A 685 -30.65 12.00 10.63
C LYS A 685 -31.90 12.80 11.01
N HIS A 686 -31.90 14.10 10.73
CA HIS A 686 -33.07 14.95 10.96
C HIS A 686 -34.25 14.55 10.07
N LEU A 687 -34.03 14.27 8.79
CA LEU A 687 -35.09 13.83 7.88
C LEU A 687 -35.61 12.43 8.25
N GLU A 688 -34.73 11.53 8.68
CA GLU A 688 -35.07 10.19 9.19
C GLU A 688 -35.96 10.23 10.44
N SER A 689 -35.77 11.23 11.30
CA SER A 689 -36.56 11.41 12.52
C SER A 689 -38.01 11.88 12.29
N LYS A 690 -38.39 12.22 11.04
CA LYS A 690 -39.73 12.74 10.73
C LYS A 690 -40.73 11.60 10.43
N PRO A 691 -42.03 11.77 10.75
CA PRO A 691 -43.06 10.77 10.45
C PRO A 691 -43.16 10.40 8.95
N ASP A 692 -42.77 11.30 8.06
CA ASP A 692 -42.76 11.15 6.61
C ASP A 692 -41.35 10.91 6.03
N SER A 693 -40.42 10.37 6.84
CA SER A 693 -38.99 10.20 6.51
C SER A 693 -38.72 9.56 5.16
N LYS A 694 -39.44 8.48 4.81
CA LYS A 694 -39.31 7.80 3.52
C LYS A 694 -39.54 8.74 2.32
N HIS A 695 -40.53 9.63 2.43
CA HIS A 695 -40.82 10.61 1.37
C HIS A 695 -39.78 11.73 1.35
N ARG A 696 -39.25 12.14 2.50
CA ARG A 696 -38.23 13.20 2.58
C ARG A 696 -36.88 12.75 2.04
N LEU A 697 -36.46 11.51 2.34
CA LEU A 697 -35.22 10.94 1.84
C LEU A 697 -35.26 10.70 0.32
N ALA A 698 -36.43 10.34 -0.23
CA ALA A 698 -36.59 10.22 -1.68
C ALA A 698 -36.31 11.55 -2.42
N LEU A 699 -36.39 12.71 -1.76
CA LEU A 699 -36.18 14.03 -2.36
C LEU A 699 -34.73 14.54 -2.26
N LEU A 700 -33.78 13.73 -1.77
CA LEU A 700 -32.38 14.16 -1.61
C LEU A 700 -31.72 14.62 -2.91
N HIS A 701 -32.08 13.98 -4.03
CA HIS A 701 -31.62 14.34 -5.38
C HIS A 701 -32.02 15.76 -5.82
N LEU A 702 -32.94 16.43 -5.12
CA LEU A 702 -33.40 17.79 -5.44
C LEU A 702 -32.67 18.88 -4.66
N VAL A 703 -31.99 18.52 -3.57
CA VAL A 703 -31.37 19.48 -2.65
C VAL A 703 -30.20 20.21 -3.31
N GLU A 704 -29.26 19.47 -3.89
CA GLU A 704 -28.08 20.06 -4.53
C GLU A 704 -28.47 20.97 -5.72
N PRO A 705 -29.32 20.56 -6.67
CA PRO A 705 -29.76 21.45 -7.74
C PRO A 705 -30.47 22.71 -7.24
N THR A 706 -31.22 22.61 -6.13
CA THR A 706 -31.93 23.75 -5.54
C THR A 706 -30.97 24.75 -4.89
N LEU A 707 -29.87 24.27 -4.30
CA LEU A 707 -28.82 25.13 -3.72
C LEU A 707 -27.93 25.76 -4.80
N LYS A 708 -27.56 24.99 -5.83
CA LYS A 708 -26.67 25.45 -6.90
C LYS A 708 -27.34 26.43 -7.86
N GLU A 709 -28.58 26.15 -8.25
CA GLU A 709 -29.31 26.93 -9.25
C GLU A 709 -30.75 27.23 -8.81
N PRO A 710 -30.95 27.98 -7.71
CA PRO A 710 -32.30 28.36 -7.30
C PRO A 710 -32.97 29.22 -8.37
N ASP A 711 -34.30 29.11 -8.46
CA ASP A 711 -35.11 30.07 -9.21
C ASP A 711 -35.38 31.31 -8.36
N ILE A 712 -35.51 31.13 -7.05
CA ILE A 712 -35.75 32.20 -6.07
C ILE A 712 -34.92 31.92 -4.82
N THR A 713 -34.27 32.95 -4.28
CA THR A 713 -33.66 32.92 -2.96
C THR A 713 -34.33 33.98 -2.07
N LEU A 714 -34.87 33.55 -0.94
CA LEU A 714 -35.45 34.40 0.09
C LEU A 714 -34.45 34.56 1.23
N ILE A 715 -34.23 35.80 1.68
CA ILE A 715 -33.32 36.12 2.77
C ILE A 715 -34.13 36.75 3.90
N PHE A 716 -33.97 36.18 5.08
CA PHE A 716 -34.62 36.63 6.31
C PHE A 716 -33.57 37.23 7.24
N LYS A 717 -33.90 38.37 7.84
CA LYS A 717 -33.05 39.15 8.71
C LYS A 717 -33.69 39.28 10.10
N ASP A 718 -32.84 39.21 11.12
CA ASP A 718 -33.19 39.57 12.49
C ASP A 718 -32.20 40.65 12.96
N GLN A 719 -32.72 41.75 13.49
CA GLN A 719 -31.92 42.93 13.88
C GLN A 719 -30.92 43.39 12.79
N GLY A 720 -31.31 43.30 11.51
CA GLY A 720 -30.49 43.70 10.37
C GLY A 720 -29.42 42.69 9.93
N LYS A 721 -29.26 41.55 10.61
CA LYS A 721 -28.33 40.48 10.23
C LYS A 721 -29.06 39.33 9.55
N GLU A 722 -28.48 38.77 8.49
CA GLU A 722 -29.00 37.57 7.84
C GLU A 722 -28.99 36.39 8.81
N VAL A 723 -30.16 35.79 9.03
CA VAL A 723 -30.33 34.64 9.93
C VAL A 723 -30.70 33.37 9.21
N LYS A 724 -31.37 33.48 8.06
CA LYS A 724 -31.86 32.31 7.31
C LYS A 724 -32.01 32.65 5.83
N LYS A 725 -31.69 31.68 4.98
CA LYS A 725 -31.98 31.70 3.55
C LYS A 725 -32.88 30.54 3.17
N GLU A 726 -33.80 30.78 2.26
CA GLU A 726 -34.59 29.73 1.62
C GLU A 726 -34.37 29.77 0.12
N HIS A 727 -33.92 28.64 -0.43
CA HIS A 727 -33.70 28.43 -1.85
C HIS A 727 -34.86 27.64 -2.43
N ILE A 728 -35.46 28.14 -3.50
CA ILE A 728 -36.64 27.56 -4.12
C ILE A 728 -36.33 27.26 -5.58
N LYS A 729 -36.65 26.05 -6.02
CA LYS A 729 -36.52 25.61 -7.41
C LYS A 729 -37.76 24.84 -7.86
N ALA A 730 -38.20 25.08 -9.09
CA ALA A 730 -39.29 24.36 -9.72
C ALA A 730 -38.77 23.13 -10.47
N PHE A 731 -39.43 21.99 -10.27
CA PHE A 731 -39.15 20.74 -10.95
C PHE A 731 -40.39 20.23 -11.68
N GLN A 732 -40.16 19.47 -12.76
CA GLN A 732 -41.21 18.85 -13.56
C GLN A 732 -40.90 17.37 -13.77
N SER A 733 -41.81 16.51 -13.32
CA SER A 733 -41.76 15.05 -13.51
C SER A 733 -42.60 14.59 -14.71
N ASP A 734 -43.68 15.32 -15.02
CA ASP A 734 -44.55 15.06 -16.18
C ASP A 734 -44.97 16.40 -16.84
N PRO A 735 -45.38 16.41 -18.13
CA PRO A 735 -45.68 17.64 -18.85
C PRO A 735 -46.78 18.52 -18.24
N LYS A 736 -47.57 18.00 -17.29
CA LYS A 736 -48.75 18.66 -16.71
C LYS A 736 -48.55 19.12 -15.26
N THR A 737 -47.52 18.65 -14.56
CA THR A 737 -47.35 18.87 -13.12
C THR A 737 -46.00 19.50 -12.80
N ILE A 738 -46.04 20.76 -12.36
CA ILE A 738 -44.88 21.47 -11.79
C ILE A 738 -45.02 21.44 -10.27
N TYR A 739 -43.93 21.12 -9.58
CA TYR A 739 -43.88 21.30 -8.13
C TYR A 739 -42.59 21.99 -7.72
N TYR A 740 -42.63 22.61 -6.54
CA TYR A 740 -41.53 23.40 -6.03
C TYR A 740 -40.87 22.68 -4.88
N PHE A 741 -39.55 22.74 -4.86
CA PHE A 741 -38.75 22.25 -3.76
C PHE A 741 -38.09 23.44 -3.07
N LEU A 742 -38.17 23.44 -1.75
CA LEU A 742 -37.63 24.49 -0.89
C LEU A 742 -36.58 23.89 0.02
N VAL A 743 -35.39 24.48 0.03
CA VAL A 743 -34.29 24.14 0.92
C VAL A 743 -33.98 25.33 1.81
N THR A 744 -33.97 25.11 3.11
CA THR A 744 -33.62 26.13 4.10
C THR A 744 -32.19 25.96 4.57
N GLN A 745 -31.44 27.07 4.56
CA GLN A 745 -30.05 27.14 4.98
C GLN A 745 -29.84 28.21 6.06
N ASP A 746 -29.08 27.86 7.11
CA ASP A 746 -28.61 28.74 8.17
C ASP A 746 -27.11 29.06 7.96
N LYS A 747 -26.77 30.36 8.03
CA LYS A 747 -25.39 30.89 7.91
C LYS A 747 -24.55 30.24 6.81
N ASP A 748 -25.13 30.11 5.62
CA ASP A 748 -24.50 29.64 4.38
C ASP A 748 -23.80 28.27 4.45
N SER A 749 -24.00 27.48 5.51
CA SER A 749 -23.25 26.22 5.70
C SER A 749 -24.01 25.10 6.39
N LYS A 750 -25.21 25.38 6.91
CA LYS A 750 -26.05 24.40 7.60
C LYS A 750 -27.41 24.23 6.93
N LEU A 751 -27.76 23.01 6.54
CA LEU A 751 -29.10 22.67 6.06
C LEU A 751 -30.06 22.42 7.22
N LEU A 752 -31.23 23.04 7.16
CA LEU A 752 -32.28 22.90 8.17
C LEU A 752 -33.41 21.99 7.67
N THR A 753 -33.93 22.23 6.47
CA THR A 753 -35.06 21.46 5.92
C THR A 753 -35.01 21.42 4.38
N GLY A 754 -35.54 20.34 3.80
CA GLY A 754 -35.81 20.20 2.36
C GLY A 754 -37.22 19.66 2.16
N LEU A 755 -38.10 20.43 1.52
CA LEU A 755 -39.54 20.12 1.44
C LEU A 755 -40.10 20.38 0.05
N LYS A 756 -40.97 19.47 -0.39
CA LYS A 756 -41.88 19.72 -1.51
C LYS A 756 -43.00 20.65 -1.02
N VAL A 757 -43.13 21.82 -1.64
CA VAL A 757 -44.07 22.86 -1.23
C VAL A 757 -45.08 23.18 -2.32
N LYS A 758 -46.29 23.57 -1.91
CA LYS A 758 -47.34 24.05 -2.81
C LYS A 758 -47.09 25.52 -3.16
N PRO A 759 -47.55 26.01 -4.33
CA PRO A 759 -47.39 27.41 -4.72
C PRO A 759 -47.89 28.41 -3.67
N ILE A 760 -48.97 28.09 -2.95
CA ILE A 760 -49.52 28.94 -1.87
C ILE A 760 -48.52 29.14 -0.73
N TYR A 761 -47.74 28.10 -0.39
CA TYR A 761 -46.72 28.20 0.66
C TYR A 761 -45.59 29.13 0.24
N ILE A 762 -45.15 29.05 -1.02
CA ILE A 762 -44.11 29.93 -1.57
C ILE A 762 -44.54 31.39 -1.54
N LYS A 763 -45.81 31.68 -1.87
CA LYS A 763 -46.36 33.03 -1.76
C LYS A 763 -46.25 33.57 -0.34
N ALA A 764 -46.65 32.76 0.64
CA ALA A 764 -46.58 33.15 2.04
C ALA A 764 -45.13 33.39 2.53
N GLU A 765 -44.15 32.63 2.05
CA GLU A 765 -42.74 32.85 2.41
C GLU A 765 -42.14 34.07 1.69
N ILE A 766 -42.52 34.34 0.44
CA ILE A 766 -42.13 35.57 -0.28
C ILE A 766 -42.63 36.82 0.46
N ASP A 767 -43.87 36.80 0.94
CA ASP A 767 -44.44 37.92 1.68
C ASP A 767 -43.64 38.23 2.96
N LYS A 768 -43.15 37.18 3.64
CA LYS A 768 -42.36 37.29 4.87
C LYS A 768 -40.88 37.64 4.66
N ALA A 769 -40.32 37.38 3.48
CA ALA A 769 -38.89 37.56 3.23
C ALA A 769 -38.46 39.04 3.25
N ASP A 770 -37.32 39.37 3.85
CA ASP A 770 -36.80 40.74 3.87
C ASP A 770 -36.17 41.13 2.52
N ILE A 771 -35.49 40.18 1.87
CA ILE A 771 -34.92 40.35 0.54
C ILE A 771 -35.27 39.14 -0.31
N ILE A 772 -35.64 39.40 -1.56
CA ILE A 772 -35.97 38.37 -2.55
C ILE A 772 -35.03 38.54 -3.74
N HIS A 773 -34.22 37.51 -4.00
CA HIS A 773 -33.42 37.41 -5.22
C HIS A 773 -34.14 36.50 -6.21
N SER A 774 -34.57 37.07 -7.33
CA SER A 774 -35.17 36.31 -8.44
C SER A 774 -34.14 36.02 -9.51
N PHE A 775 -33.99 34.75 -9.86
CA PHE A 775 -33.17 34.29 -10.99
C PHE A 775 -34.03 33.96 -12.23
N ILE A 776 -35.33 34.22 -12.14
CA ILE A 776 -36.31 34.04 -13.22
C ILE A 776 -36.15 35.22 -14.19
N PRO A 777 -35.96 34.97 -15.50
CA PRO A 777 -35.94 36.04 -16.48
C PRO A 777 -37.29 36.76 -16.51
N GLN A 778 -37.37 37.98 -15.99
CA GLN A 778 -38.55 38.81 -16.19
C GLN A 778 -38.57 39.18 -17.67
N GLY A 779 -39.66 38.83 -18.37
CA GLY A 779 -39.87 39.30 -19.72
C GLY A 779 -39.85 40.82 -19.67
N ARG A 780 -38.81 41.47 -20.22
CA ARG A 780 -38.84 42.90 -20.47
C ARG A 780 -40.04 43.13 -21.39
N THR A 781 -41.16 43.56 -20.83
CA THR A 781 -42.09 44.39 -21.59
C THR A 781 -41.27 45.59 -22.00
N LEU A 782 -40.83 45.59 -23.26
CA LEU A 782 -40.37 46.78 -23.97
C LEU A 782 -41.37 47.88 -23.65
N LYS A 783 -40.96 48.84 -22.81
CA LYS A 783 -41.62 50.13 -22.71
C LYS A 783 -40.79 51.10 -23.54
N GLU A 784 -41.53 51.81 -24.38
CA GLU A 784 -41.17 52.82 -25.37
C GLU A 784 -40.23 53.91 -24.86
#